data_AF-A0A7W0VPM3-F1
#
_entry.id   AF-A0A7W0VPM3-F1
#
_cell.length_a   1.000
_cell.length_b   1.000
_cell.length_c   1.000
_cell.angle_alpha   90.00
_cell.angle_beta   90.00
_cell.angle_gamma   90.00
#
_symmetry.space_group_name_H-M   'P 1'
#
loop_
_entity.id
_entity.type
_entity.pdbx_description
1 polymer ?
#
loop_
_entity_poly.entity_id
_entity_poly.type
_entity_poly.pdbx_seq_one_letter_code
_entity_poly.pdbx_strand_id
1 'polypeptide(L)'
;MRPILASILVTFLVACGGGSGGDDQPSVQCSDGIDNDDDGAVDFPEDPGCTAEADETEDSLQSPQCNDGRDNDNDGLSDYPADPGCVAPQQDDEVDDCPTGPNCPECANDKDDDMNGSTDYPNDPGCTSASDYTEVINNPVACGAGLIIKQLPTTNTDEGKLDGSSKSMVPSPCGGGGGAPAVAYQLYLPRPKVVVVSTDDAVTTADTVIDIRKSECTPTTAEVACNDDAPGTTSGVSKLTASLAAGNYYIIVGARDSASGGDYSVTVKLFAGEGSTCATDPECGPGLVCRIPLGGAAKSCQQPMCKDGVDNDGDGKNDYPTDPGCTDPNDNSEVDMCPGVGAMCPECGDGADNDNDTKIDYPMDTTCLAAGDSSESCVTTDGVGLISGMLTPGTTVGANNDVRPSCASSSTHTAPDKTYRLDVPALSVMDINLINMVPSFWDSVTVLYNASCIGTPVKCSDATSMRLTNVAAGTYFFVVDGWSTSMGGYDISLTGKVQNNASCEGALFQSGALTCNAGYACAGPAGMRVCRGAACDDGMDNDGDGKTDYPADPGCMTPADNDEADPATAPVCADGMDNDADALVDWPSDYGCVAASGTSEAFCPTETNPTSLITGAVTTGTTAGQTSNFSTTTCISASGPDVTYALSLPVPVQTLVLDTNNAPFDTVVSVRDAQCTAEIACDDDGGDPGAQSKLTMTSVQPGNYAVVVDGYNGASGAFTLTVKGTVAAQTSCTSPLFQGGANAVLSCPTGTTCTGTPAKCQ
;
A
#
# COMPACT_ATOMS: atom_id res chain seq x y z
N MET A 1 -61.08 -5.91 -39.54
CA MET A 1 -62.08 -6.40 -40.52
C MET A 1 -62.28 -7.90 -40.26
N ARG A 2 -63.53 -8.31 -40.02
CA ARG A 2 -64.09 -9.66 -39.73
C ARG A 2 -63.83 -10.72 -40.84
N PRO A 3 -64.29 -11.99 -40.73
CA PRO A 3 -64.67 -12.89 -39.60
C PRO A 3 -64.12 -14.35 -39.77
N ILE A 4 -64.42 -15.36 -38.94
CA ILE A 4 -65.55 -16.35 -39.02
C ILE A 4 -65.53 -17.16 -37.69
N LEU A 5 -66.52 -17.15 -36.78
CA LEU A 5 -67.91 -17.67 -36.74
C LEU A 5 -68.06 -19.16 -36.32
N ALA A 6 -68.94 -19.34 -35.32
CA ALA A 6 -69.66 -20.54 -34.82
C ALA A 6 -69.07 -21.21 -33.55
N SER A 7 -69.81 -21.49 -32.47
CA SER A 7 -71.22 -21.28 -32.09
C SER A 7 -71.46 -21.94 -30.71
N ILE A 8 -72.35 -21.35 -29.89
CA ILE A 8 -73.41 -22.03 -29.08
C ILE A 8 -72.91 -22.77 -27.80
N LEU A 9 -73.44 -22.68 -26.58
CA LEU A 9 -74.73 -22.32 -25.94
C LEU A 9 -74.40 -22.30 -24.40
N VAL A 10 -75.00 -21.55 -23.47
CA VAL A 10 -76.39 -21.56 -23.00
C VAL A 10 -76.63 -20.31 -22.15
N THR A 11 -77.81 -19.74 -22.30
CA THR A 11 -78.35 -18.56 -21.62
C THR A 11 -79.61 -18.97 -20.85
N PHE A 12 -79.86 -18.48 -19.64
CA PHE A 12 -81.20 -18.24 -19.03
C PHE A 12 -81.00 -17.31 -17.80
N LEU A 13 -81.35 -16.02 -17.85
CA LEU A 13 -82.65 -15.37 -17.53
C LEU A 13 -83.07 -15.38 -16.03
N VAL A 14 -83.13 -14.16 -15.47
CA VAL A 14 -84.29 -13.52 -14.76
C VAL A 14 -84.43 -13.65 -13.23
N ALA A 15 -84.19 -12.48 -12.60
CA ALA A 15 -85.03 -11.67 -11.70
C ALA A 15 -85.34 -12.05 -10.23
N CYS A 16 -85.19 -10.98 -9.41
CA CYS A 16 -85.96 -10.50 -8.25
C CYS A 16 -86.26 -11.43 -7.06
N GLY A 17 -85.94 -10.93 -5.85
CA GLY A 17 -86.63 -11.31 -4.62
C GLY A 17 -85.70 -11.27 -3.40
N GLY A 18 -85.99 -10.38 -2.44
CA GLY A 18 -85.13 -10.10 -1.30
C GLY A 18 -85.17 -11.09 -0.13
N GLY A 19 -84.43 -10.73 0.92
CA GLY A 19 -84.57 -11.29 2.26
C GLY A 19 -83.25 -11.54 2.99
N SER A 20 -82.97 -10.67 3.96
CA SER A 20 -82.28 -10.92 5.24
C SER A 20 -80.79 -11.26 5.28
N GLY A 21 -80.02 -10.34 5.88
CA GLY A 21 -79.02 -10.60 6.93
C GLY A 21 -77.76 -11.36 6.53
N GLY A 22 -76.65 -10.65 6.47
CA GLY A 22 -75.30 -11.19 6.41
C GLY A 22 -74.31 -10.04 6.33
N ASP A 23 -73.25 -10.12 7.12
CA ASP A 23 -72.30 -9.06 7.46
C ASP A 23 -71.66 -8.39 6.23
N ASP A 24 -71.66 -7.06 6.22
CA ASP A 24 -70.83 -6.25 5.32
C ASP A 24 -69.43 -6.19 5.95
N GLN A 25 -68.73 -7.33 5.93
CA GLN A 25 -67.28 -7.33 6.12
C GLN A 25 -66.65 -6.83 4.82
N PRO A 26 -65.74 -5.85 4.86
CA PRO A 26 -64.92 -5.55 3.69
C PRO A 26 -64.22 -6.85 3.28
N SER A 27 -64.28 -7.20 2.00
CA SER A 27 -63.48 -8.30 1.45
C SER A 27 -62.03 -7.99 1.79
N VAL A 28 -61.39 -8.91 2.51
CA VAL A 28 -59.97 -8.82 2.84
C VAL A 28 -59.17 -9.11 1.57
N GLN A 29 -58.02 -8.46 1.42
CA GLN A 29 -57.27 -8.42 0.16
C GLN A 29 -57.01 -9.83 -0.37
N CYS A 30 -56.60 -10.77 0.50
CA CYS A 30 -56.39 -12.21 0.21
C CYS A 30 -57.61 -13.03 -0.26
N SER A 31 -58.74 -12.39 -0.56
CA SER A 31 -59.97 -13.03 -1.04
C SER A 31 -60.84 -12.11 -1.94
N ASP A 32 -60.31 -10.96 -2.38
CA ASP A 32 -61.07 -9.95 -3.10
C ASP A 32 -60.95 -10.02 -4.63
N GLY A 33 -60.07 -10.89 -5.15
CA GLY A 33 -59.94 -11.18 -6.58
C GLY A 33 -59.18 -10.12 -7.36
N ILE A 34 -58.38 -9.29 -6.68
CA ILE A 34 -57.55 -8.25 -7.25
C ILE A 34 -56.11 -8.48 -6.76
N ASP A 35 -55.15 -8.50 -7.67
CA ASP A 35 -53.71 -8.45 -7.33
C ASP A 35 -53.40 -7.10 -6.66
N ASN A 36 -53.38 -7.07 -5.32
CA ASN A 36 -53.25 -5.82 -4.56
C ASN A 36 -51.80 -5.39 -4.32
N ASP A 37 -50.81 -6.27 -4.50
CA ASP A 37 -49.37 -5.98 -4.39
C ASP A 37 -48.64 -5.96 -5.75
N ASP A 38 -49.37 -6.17 -6.86
CA ASP A 38 -48.89 -6.18 -8.25
C ASP A 38 -47.76 -7.22 -8.50
N ASP A 39 -47.67 -8.28 -7.67
CA ASP A 39 -46.66 -9.34 -7.79
C ASP A 39 -47.02 -10.41 -8.86
N GLY A 40 -48.25 -10.35 -9.36
CA GLY A 40 -48.79 -11.24 -10.39
C GLY A 40 -49.56 -12.46 -9.85
N ALA A 41 -49.61 -12.64 -8.54
CA ALA A 41 -50.60 -13.47 -7.86
C ALA A 41 -51.83 -12.62 -7.45
N VAL A 42 -52.90 -13.23 -6.92
CA VAL A 42 -54.22 -12.55 -6.86
C VAL A 42 -55.01 -12.82 -5.59
N ASP A 43 -54.91 -14.03 -5.01
CA ASP A 43 -55.57 -14.40 -3.76
C ASP A 43 -54.93 -15.70 -3.22
N PHE A 44 -55.21 -16.04 -1.96
CA PHE A 44 -54.91 -17.37 -1.43
C PHE A 44 -55.63 -18.49 -2.22
N PRO A 45 -55.00 -19.66 -2.44
CA PRO A 45 -53.65 -20.10 -2.04
C PRO A 45 -52.55 -19.84 -3.08
N GLU A 46 -52.90 -19.19 -4.19
CA GLU A 46 -51.96 -18.95 -5.28
C GLU A 46 -51.01 -17.77 -4.99
N ASP A 47 -51.43 -16.87 -4.10
CA ASP A 47 -50.68 -15.71 -3.64
C ASP A 47 -49.69 -16.03 -2.50
N PRO A 48 -48.36 -15.86 -2.71
CA PRO A 48 -47.34 -16.08 -1.69
C PRO A 48 -47.43 -15.11 -0.49
N GLY A 49 -48.00 -13.92 -0.67
CA GLY A 49 -48.25 -12.94 0.38
C GLY A 49 -49.45 -13.28 1.27
N CYS A 50 -50.28 -14.26 0.86
CA CYS A 50 -51.42 -14.74 1.64
C CYS A 50 -51.14 -16.09 2.31
N THR A 51 -51.26 -16.14 3.63
CA THR A 51 -51.16 -17.40 4.39
C THR A 51 -52.52 -18.05 4.65
N ALA A 52 -53.60 -17.26 4.58
CA ALA A 52 -54.99 -17.69 4.65
C ALA A 52 -55.94 -16.72 3.91
N GLU A 53 -57.12 -17.20 3.48
CA GLU A 53 -58.19 -16.40 2.84
C GLU A 53 -58.73 -15.25 3.74
N ALA A 54 -58.34 -15.20 5.01
CA ALA A 54 -58.79 -14.19 5.98
C ALA A 54 -57.74 -13.10 6.24
N ASP A 55 -56.56 -13.19 5.63
CA ASP A 55 -55.46 -12.24 5.84
C ASP A 55 -55.81 -10.88 5.19
N GLU A 56 -55.52 -9.77 5.89
CA GLU A 56 -55.96 -8.43 5.50
C GLU A 56 -55.10 -7.79 4.39
N THR A 57 -53.93 -8.37 4.08
CA THR A 57 -52.95 -7.85 3.10
C THR A 57 -52.33 -8.97 2.29
N GLU A 58 -52.10 -8.74 1.00
CA GLU A 58 -51.41 -9.69 0.09
C GLU A 58 -49.95 -9.34 -0.15
N ASP A 59 -49.40 -8.35 0.56
CA ASP A 59 -48.04 -7.86 0.33
C ASP A 59 -46.99 -8.92 0.69
N SER A 60 -46.35 -9.48 -0.34
CA SER A 60 -45.24 -10.41 -0.21
C SER A 60 -43.95 -9.75 0.34
N LEU A 61 -43.91 -8.41 0.42
CA LEU A 61 -42.84 -7.61 1.00
C LEU A 61 -43.41 -6.71 2.09
N GLN A 62 -43.53 -7.24 3.31
CA GLN A 62 -43.86 -6.44 4.49
C GLN A 62 -43.02 -5.15 4.49
N SER A 63 -43.66 -3.99 4.27
CA SER A 63 -42.95 -2.72 4.27
C SER A 63 -42.20 -2.59 5.60
N PRO A 64 -40.89 -2.28 5.57
CA PRO A 64 -40.07 -2.24 6.78
C PRO A 64 -40.67 -1.33 7.84
N GLN A 65 -40.63 -1.81 9.09
CA GLN A 65 -40.84 -1.10 10.36
C GLN A 65 -40.82 0.42 10.18
N CYS A 66 -39.60 0.86 9.86
CA CYS A 66 -39.13 2.24 9.81
C CYS A 66 -39.56 3.08 8.61
N ASN A 67 -40.51 2.63 7.79
CA ASN A 67 -41.04 3.36 6.64
C ASN A 67 -42.45 2.89 6.23
N ASP A 68 -43.23 2.34 7.17
CA ASP A 68 -44.57 1.84 6.92
C ASP A 68 -45.67 2.86 7.30
N GLY A 69 -45.30 4.01 7.86
CA GLY A 69 -46.22 5.08 8.24
C GLY A 69 -46.94 4.83 9.57
N ARG A 70 -46.52 3.84 10.34
CA ARG A 70 -47.16 3.42 11.59
C ARG A 70 -46.15 3.54 12.73
N ASP A 71 -46.70 3.54 13.94
CA ASP A 71 -45.97 3.55 15.21
C ASP A 71 -46.04 2.11 15.72
N ASN A 72 -45.04 1.29 15.36
CA ASN A 72 -45.11 -0.15 15.53
C ASN A 72 -44.68 -0.63 16.91
N ASP A 73 -44.04 0.22 17.71
CA ASP A 73 -43.66 -0.06 19.10
C ASP A 73 -44.51 0.70 20.15
N ASN A 74 -45.37 1.63 19.69
CA ASN A 74 -46.31 2.44 20.46
C ASN A 74 -45.68 3.44 21.43
N ASP A 75 -44.51 3.98 21.10
CA ASP A 75 -43.84 5.05 21.85
C ASP A 75 -44.36 6.46 21.48
N GLY A 76 -45.06 6.58 20.34
CA GLY A 76 -45.65 7.82 19.83
C GLY A 76 -44.82 8.54 18.76
N LEU A 77 -43.70 7.97 18.36
CA LEU A 77 -42.89 8.30 17.19
C LEU A 77 -43.18 7.26 16.09
N SER A 78 -42.77 7.56 14.86
CA SER A 78 -43.05 6.69 13.70
C SER A 78 -42.06 6.97 12.60
N ASP A 79 -41.45 5.92 12.05
CA ASP A 79 -40.56 5.92 10.91
C ASP A 79 -39.24 6.72 11.05
N TYR A 80 -38.27 6.34 10.23
CA TYR A 80 -37.06 7.14 10.01
C TYR A 80 -37.41 8.48 9.33
N PRO A 81 -36.83 9.63 9.74
CA PRO A 81 -35.75 9.82 10.72
C PRO A 81 -36.22 10.27 12.11
N ALA A 82 -37.52 10.26 12.38
CA ALA A 82 -38.10 10.84 13.59
C ALA A 82 -38.19 9.85 14.75
N ASP A 83 -38.11 8.56 14.44
CA ASP A 83 -38.17 7.46 15.39
C ASP A 83 -36.75 7.02 15.86
N PRO A 84 -36.47 6.94 17.18
CA PRO A 84 -35.17 6.53 17.72
C PRO A 84 -34.84 5.04 17.53
N GLY A 85 -35.85 4.18 17.41
CA GLY A 85 -35.70 2.77 17.06
C GLY A 85 -35.25 2.55 15.60
N CYS A 86 -35.39 3.58 14.77
CA CYS A 86 -35.10 3.53 13.35
C CYS A 86 -33.79 4.20 12.95
N VAL A 87 -32.73 3.42 12.69
CA VAL A 87 -31.46 3.94 12.14
C VAL A 87 -31.44 4.04 10.61
N ALA A 88 -32.40 3.42 9.92
CA ALA A 88 -32.58 3.52 8.48
C ALA A 88 -34.03 3.20 8.04
N PRO A 89 -34.51 3.75 6.91
CA PRO A 89 -35.88 3.56 6.42
C PRO A 89 -36.17 2.15 5.85
N GLN A 90 -35.20 1.23 5.83
CA GLN A 90 -35.40 -0.15 5.39
C GLN A 90 -35.25 -1.16 6.55
N GLN A 91 -35.32 -0.71 7.80
CA GLN A 91 -35.29 -1.60 8.95
C GLN A 91 -36.68 -2.06 9.38
N ASP A 92 -36.75 -3.30 9.85
CA ASP A 92 -38.00 -4.00 10.13
C ASP A 92 -38.35 -4.00 11.63
N ASP A 93 -37.72 -3.14 12.43
CA ASP A 93 -37.89 -3.06 13.89
C ASP A 93 -37.68 -1.60 14.34
N GLU A 94 -38.69 -1.02 14.96
CA GLU A 94 -38.68 0.35 15.50
C GLU A 94 -38.64 0.36 17.04
N VAL A 95 -38.41 -0.79 17.70
CA VAL A 95 -38.47 -0.85 19.17
C VAL A 95 -37.31 -0.10 19.82
N ASP A 96 -37.64 0.86 20.68
CA ASP A 96 -36.64 1.54 21.53
C ASP A 96 -37.01 1.63 23.03
N ASP A 97 -36.17 2.31 23.80
CA ASP A 97 -36.38 2.58 25.23
C ASP A 97 -36.44 4.08 25.58
N CYS A 98 -36.55 4.97 24.60
CA CYS A 98 -36.63 6.42 24.74
C CYS A 98 -37.96 6.89 25.36
N PRO A 99 -37.99 8.12 25.93
CA PRO A 99 -36.87 9.04 26.18
C PRO A 99 -36.09 8.75 27.48
N THR A 100 -36.42 7.68 28.22
CA THR A 100 -35.91 7.47 29.60
C THR A 100 -35.12 6.19 29.84
N GLY A 101 -35.00 5.35 28.82
CA GLY A 101 -34.31 4.08 28.88
C GLY A 101 -32.80 4.21 28.88
N PRO A 102 -32.10 3.15 29.32
CA PRO A 102 -30.64 3.15 29.42
C PRO A 102 -29.92 3.19 28.07
N ASN A 103 -30.60 2.90 26.95
CA ASN A 103 -29.99 2.91 25.61
C ASN A 103 -30.50 4.04 24.72
N CYS A 104 -31.27 5.00 25.27
CA CYS A 104 -31.83 6.08 24.49
C CYS A 104 -30.73 6.99 23.91
N PRO A 105 -30.66 7.17 22.58
CA PRO A 105 -29.74 8.06 21.88
C PRO A 105 -29.74 9.49 22.43
N GLU A 106 -28.60 10.18 22.45
CA GLU A 106 -28.56 11.59 22.90
C GLU A 106 -29.45 12.52 22.06
N CYS A 107 -29.73 12.18 20.79
CA CYS A 107 -30.64 12.93 19.93
C CYS A 107 -32.14 12.65 20.15
N ALA A 108 -32.51 11.81 21.13
CA ALA A 108 -33.89 11.53 21.52
C ALA A 108 -34.13 11.40 23.04
N ASN A 109 -33.21 11.87 23.89
CA ASN A 109 -33.24 11.60 25.33
C ASN A 109 -33.75 12.75 26.22
N ASP A 110 -34.35 13.77 25.61
CA ASP A 110 -34.87 14.99 26.23
C ASP A 110 -33.79 15.81 26.99
N LYS A 111 -32.52 15.71 26.61
CA LYS A 111 -31.43 16.51 27.20
C LYS A 111 -30.54 17.14 26.13
N ASP A 112 -30.29 18.44 26.32
CA ASP A 112 -29.22 19.21 25.68
C ASP A 112 -27.85 18.70 26.18
N ASP A 113 -27.41 17.57 25.64
CA ASP A 113 -26.20 16.85 26.02
C ASP A 113 -24.94 17.58 25.50
N ASP A 114 -25.06 18.36 24.42
CA ASP A 114 -23.97 19.17 23.86
C ASP A 114 -23.92 20.64 24.36
N MET A 115 -24.93 21.07 25.13
CA MET A 115 -25.10 22.41 25.70
C MET A 115 -25.17 23.55 24.66
N ASN A 116 -25.59 23.25 23.42
CA ASN A 116 -25.79 24.25 22.36
C ASN A 116 -27.13 25.00 22.52
N GLY A 117 -28.02 24.53 23.39
CA GLY A 117 -29.33 25.13 23.69
C GLY A 117 -30.49 24.60 22.84
N SER A 118 -30.22 23.61 21.99
CA SER A 118 -31.20 22.71 21.37
C SER A 118 -31.16 21.38 22.14
N THR A 119 -32.13 20.49 21.96
CA THR A 119 -32.34 19.40 22.94
C THR A 119 -32.43 18.01 22.35
N ASP A 120 -32.89 17.86 21.10
CA ASP A 120 -33.05 16.59 20.40
C ASP A 120 -33.44 16.87 18.93
N TYR A 121 -33.42 15.85 18.07
CA TYR A 121 -34.00 15.91 16.73
C TYR A 121 -35.51 16.26 16.77
N PRO A 122 -36.05 17.03 15.81
CA PRO A 122 -35.41 17.73 14.69
C PRO A 122 -34.92 19.14 15.05
N ASN A 123 -35.02 19.51 16.33
CA ASN A 123 -34.77 20.87 16.77
C ASN A 123 -33.29 21.13 17.04
N ASP A 124 -32.51 20.07 17.29
CA ASP A 124 -31.05 20.11 17.41
C ASP A 124 -30.36 20.01 16.03
N PRO A 125 -29.63 21.06 15.59
CA PRO A 125 -28.87 21.04 14.33
C PRO A 125 -27.69 20.05 14.30
N GLY A 126 -27.26 19.56 15.46
CA GLY A 126 -26.27 18.52 15.67
C GLY A 126 -26.82 17.10 15.55
N CYS A 127 -28.13 16.94 15.36
CA CYS A 127 -28.79 15.66 15.12
C CYS A 127 -29.31 15.57 13.68
N THR A 128 -28.98 14.48 12.99
CA THR A 128 -29.48 14.20 11.62
C THR A 128 -30.70 13.29 11.62
N SER A 129 -30.86 12.49 12.68
CA SER A 129 -32.05 11.68 13.00
C SER A 129 -32.22 11.54 14.52
N ALA A 130 -33.39 11.12 14.98
CA ALA A 130 -33.65 10.81 16.39
C ALA A 130 -32.85 9.58 16.88
N SER A 131 -32.50 8.67 15.96
CA SER A 131 -31.71 7.47 16.25
C SER A 131 -30.21 7.72 16.43
N ASP A 132 -29.74 8.96 16.17
CA ASP A 132 -28.32 9.30 16.29
C ASP A 132 -27.89 9.25 17.77
N TYR A 133 -26.97 8.33 18.12
CA TYR A 133 -26.54 8.10 19.50
C TYR A 133 -25.92 9.30 20.22
N THR A 134 -25.48 10.32 19.47
CA THR A 134 -24.80 11.50 20.03
C THR A 134 -25.26 12.78 19.36
N GLU A 135 -25.55 13.81 20.15
CA GLU A 135 -25.69 15.18 19.64
C GLU A 135 -24.28 15.68 19.25
N VAL A 136 -24.05 16.05 17.98
CA VAL A 136 -22.72 16.46 17.53
C VAL A 136 -22.26 17.71 18.30
N ILE A 137 -21.29 17.52 19.20
CA ILE A 137 -20.72 18.57 20.05
C ILE A 137 -20.18 19.73 19.21
N ASN A 138 -20.99 20.78 19.03
CA ASN A 138 -20.50 22.08 18.60
C ASN A 138 -19.96 22.85 19.81
N ASN A 139 -18.95 22.29 20.49
CA ASN A 139 -18.20 23.00 21.53
C ASN A 139 -16.90 23.57 20.92
N PRO A 140 -16.94 24.77 20.32
CA PRO A 140 -15.79 25.37 19.63
C PRO A 140 -14.63 25.72 20.56
N VAL A 141 -14.75 25.46 21.86
CA VAL A 141 -13.70 25.69 22.87
C VAL A 141 -13.29 24.42 23.62
N ALA A 142 -13.72 23.23 23.18
CA ALA A 142 -13.42 21.95 23.84
C ALA A 142 -11.91 21.72 24.04
N CYS A 143 -11.10 22.10 23.06
CA CYS A 143 -9.64 22.02 23.10
C CYS A 143 -8.97 23.34 23.49
N GLY A 144 -9.69 24.24 24.15
CA GLY A 144 -9.19 25.54 24.59
C GLY A 144 -9.45 26.67 23.59
N ALA A 145 -9.37 27.91 24.07
CA ALA A 145 -9.68 29.10 23.29
C ALA A 145 -8.65 29.35 22.18
N GLY A 146 -9.13 29.55 20.95
CA GLY A 146 -8.32 29.91 19.79
C GLY A 146 -7.93 28.74 18.87
N LEU A 147 -8.27 27.50 19.23
CA LEU A 147 -8.17 26.35 18.34
C LEU A 147 -9.48 26.19 17.56
N ILE A 148 -9.40 26.19 16.23
CA ILE A 148 -10.54 25.88 15.37
C ILE A 148 -10.74 24.36 15.41
N ILE A 149 -11.97 23.96 15.72
CA ILE A 149 -12.44 22.58 15.66
C ILE A 149 -13.33 22.45 14.42
N LYS A 150 -13.02 21.48 13.56
CA LYS A 150 -13.78 21.12 12.37
C LYS A 150 -14.43 19.75 12.55
N GLN A 151 -15.52 19.51 11.82
CA GLN A 151 -15.98 18.16 11.57
C GLN A 151 -15.09 17.49 10.52
N LEU A 152 -14.81 16.21 10.68
CA LEU A 152 -14.11 15.44 9.66
C LEU A 152 -15.04 15.30 8.43
N PRO A 153 -14.57 15.63 7.21
CA PRO A 153 -15.39 15.46 6.00
C PRO A 153 -15.78 14.00 5.77
N THR A 154 -16.86 13.75 5.04
CA THR A 154 -17.30 12.38 4.70
C THR A 154 -16.29 11.59 3.86
N THR A 155 -15.36 12.28 3.21
CA THR A 155 -14.21 11.71 2.48
C THR A 155 -13.09 11.24 3.41
N ASN A 156 -13.14 11.60 4.70
CA ASN A 156 -12.08 11.43 5.70
C ASN A 156 -10.73 12.08 5.33
N THR A 157 -10.74 13.03 4.40
CA THR A 157 -9.58 13.82 4.01
C THR A 157 -9.94 15.30 4.02
N ASP A 158 -9.07 16.13 4.60
CA ASP A 158 -9.20 17.59 4.58
C ASP A 158 -7.84 18.24 4.30
N GLU A 159 -7.87 19.39 3.64
CA GLU A 159 -6.70 20.20 3.36
C GLU A 159 -6.82 21.57 4.01
N GLY A 160 -5.69 22.17 4.36
CA GLY A 160 -5.70 23.50 4.91
C GLY A 160 -4.31 24.10 5.10
N LYS A 161 -4.30 25.20 5.85
CA LYS A 161 -3.08 25.92 6.21
C LYS A 161 -2.94 25.99 7.72
N LEU A 162 -1.80 25.54 8.23
CA LEU A 162 -1.38 25.74 9.61
C LEU A 162 -0.75 27.12 9.73
N ASP A 163 -1.60 28.14 9.91
CA ASP A 163 -1.17 29.51 10.12
C ASP A 163 -1.62 30.06 11.48
N GLY A 164 -1.32 31.34 11.74
CA GLY A 164 -1.67 31.98 13.02
C GLY A 164 -3.17 32.17 13.25
N SER A 165 -4.07 31.79 12.34
CA SER A 165 -5.52 31.93 12.48
C SER A 165 -6.12 30.95 13.49
N SER A 166 -5.49 29.79 13.68
CA SER A 166 -5.91 28.76 14.61
C SER A 166 -4.71 28.23 15.38
N LYS A 167 -4.78 28.19 16.71
CA LYS A 167 -3.64 27.88 17.57
C LYS A 167 -4.02 26.92 18.68
N SER A 168 -3.21 25.87 18.87
CA SER A 168 -3.38 24.98 20.02
C SER A 168 -2.59 25.50 21.21
N MET A 169 -3.30 25.74 22.33
CA MET A 169 -2.68 25.98 23.64
C MET A 169 -2.49 24.69 24.43
N VAL A 170 -2.99 23.56 23.91
CA VAL A 170 -2.87 22.25 24.53
C VAL A 170 -1.47 21.71 24.24
N PRO A 171 -0.65 21.41 25.26
CA PRO A 171 0.68 20.86 25.06
C PRO A 171 0.59 19.39 24.59
N SER A 172 1.44 19.05 23.61
CA SER A 172 1.65 17.68 23.13
C SER A 172 3.09 17.22 23.46
N PRO A 173 3.29 15.98 23.96
CA PRO A 173 4.60 15.40 24.25
C PRO A 173 5.48 15.19 23.01
N CYS A 174 4.87 15.08 21.83
CA CYS A 174 5.57 14.89 20.57
C CYS A 174 6.02 16.22 19.92
N GLY A 175 5.74 17.37 20.54
CA GLY A 175 5.95 18.69 19.92
C GLY A 175 4.62 19.34 19.55
N GLY A 176 4.65 20.62 19.19
CA GLY A 176 3.43 21.41 18.99
C GLY A 176 2.74 21.86 20.29
N GLY A 177 1.60 22.54 20.15
CA GLY A 177 0.91 23.19 21.27
C GLY A 177 1.57 24.51 21.69
N GLY A 178 1.24 25.02 22.89
CA GLY A 178 1.86 26.22 23.46
C GLY A 178 1.67 27.51 22.62
N GLY A 179 0.68 27.54 21.73
CA GLY A 179 0.40 28.64 20.81
C GLY A 179 0.88 28.42 19.37
N ALA A 180 1.39 27.23 19.04
CA ALA A 180 1.68 26.84 17.66
C ALA A 180 0.39 26.74 16.80
N PRO A 181 0.48 27.03 15.49
CA PRO A 181 -0.60 26.78 14.53
C PRO A 181 -1.14 25.36 14.62
N ALA A 182 -2.45 25.18 14.68
CA ALA A 182 -3.08 23.85 14.74
C ALA A 182 -4.55 23.90 14.31
N VAL A 183 -5.10 22.78 13.87
CA VAL A 183 -6.54 22.58 13.65
C VAL A 183 -6.94 21.25 14.29
N ALA A 184 -8.10 21.22 14.94
CA ALA A 184 -8.64 19.99 15.51
C ALA A 184 -9.80 19.45 14.68
N TYR A 185 -9.89 18.13 14.59
CA TYR A 185 -10.99 17.41 13.95
C TYR A 185 -11.71 16.57 14.99
N GLN A 186 -13.04 16.65 15.02
CA GLN A 186 -13.85 15.78 15.86
C GLN A 186 -14.00 14.41 15.19
N LEU A 187 -13.84 13.34 15.97
CA LEU A 187 -14.00 11.96 15.54
C LEU A 187 -14.89 11.20 16.54
N TYR A 188 -15.99 10.66 16.03
CA TYR A 188 -16.87 9.76 16.78
C TYR A 188 -16.69 8.31 16.31
N LEU A 189 -16.57 7.39 17.27
CA LEU A 189 -16.44 5.97 17.01
C LEU A 189 -17.56 5.19 17.73
N PRO A 190 -18.57 4.66 17.01
CA PRO A 190 -19.66 3.90 17.63
C PRO A 190 -19.23 2.50 18.09
N ARG A 191 -18.10 2.00 17.59
CA ARG A 191 -17.48 0.71 17.93
C ARG A 191 -15.97 0.89 17.99
N PRO A 192 -15.23 -0.04 18.64
CA PRO A 192 -13.77 0.00 18.61
C PRO A 192 -13.24 0.02 17.18
N LYS A 193 -12.31 0.93 16.89
CA LYS A 193 -11.68 1.10 15.58
C LYS A 193 -10.17 1.28 15.74
N VAL A 194 -9.42 0.84 14.75
CA VAL A 194 -8.02 1.28 14.60
C VAL A 194 -8.03 2.47 13.65
N VAL A 195 -7.47 3.58 14.12
CA VAL A 195 -7.44 4.85 13.41
C VAL A 195 -6.03 5.11 12.91
N VAL A 196 -5.88 5.29 11.60
CA VAL A 196 -4.63 5.69 10.97
C VAL A 196 -4.78 7.12 10.46
N VAL A 197 -4.06 8.04 11.07
CA VAL A 197 -4.02 9.45 10.66
C VAL A 197 -2.69 9.69 9.96
N SER A 198 -2.72 10.31 8.78
CA SER A 198 -1.53 10.61 7.99
C SER A 198 -1.59 12.02 7.43
N THR A 199 -0.48 12.75 7.52
CA THR A 199 -0.25 14.00 6.76
C THR A 199 0.77 13.82 5.64
N ASP A 200 1.19 12.57 5.39
CA ASP A 200 2.09 12.18 4.32
C ASP A 200 1.39 12.28 2.95
N ASP A 201 1.37 13.50 2.43
CA ASP A 201 0.81 13.87 1.14
C ASP A 201 1.70 14.96 0.52
N ALA A 202 1.80 14.99 -0.81
CA ALA A 202 2.63 15.95 -1.54
C ALA A 202 2.22 17.41 -1.32
N VAL A 203 0.97 17.67 -0.92
CA VAL A 203 0.46 19.00 -0.58
C VAL A 203 0.99 19.48 0.78
N THR A 204 1.37 18.57 1.68
CA THR A 204 1.87 18.91 3.01
C THR A 204 3.28 19.50 2.93
N THR A 205 3.38 20.78 3.32
CA THR A 205 4.64 21.52 3.39
C THR A 205 5.00 21.95 4.81
N ALA A 206 4.05 21.86 5.75
CA ALA A 206 4.28 22.11 7.17
C ALA A 206 5.07 20.96 7.83
N ASP A 207 5.81 21.29 8.90
CA ASP A 207 6.34 20.28 9.84
C ASP A 207 5.22 19.93 10.82
N THR A 208 4.46 18.87 10.54
CA THR A 208 3.23 18.54 11.24
C THR A 208 3.50 17.73 12.51
N VAL A 209 2.54 17.78 13.45
CA VAL A 209 2.40 16.87 14.58
C VAL A 209 0.95 16.41 14.62
N ILE A 210 0.72 15.12 14.80
CA ILE A 210 -0.61 14.57 15.07
C ILE A 210 -0.72 14.25 16.57
N ASP A 211 -1.78 14.71 17.23
CA ASP A 211 -2.11 14.43 18.63
C ASP A 211 -3.59 13.99 18.74
N ILE A 212 -3.83 12.75 19.19
CA ILE A 212 -5.18 12.21 19.42
C ILE A 212 -5.52 12.32 20.89
N ARG A 213 -6.66 12.95 21.19
CA ARG A 213 -7.13 13.18 22.56
C ARG A 213 -8.57 12.72 22.74
N LYS A 214 -8.93 12.36 23.98
CA LYS A 214 -10.29 12.02 24.41
C LYS A 214 -11.19 13.26 24.46
N SER A 215 -12.49 13.05 24.68
CA SER A 215 -13.54 14.08 24.72
C SER A 215 -13.24 15.30 25.61
N GLU A 216 -12.43 15.17 26.67
CA GLU A 216 -12.09 16.30 27.55
C GLU A 216 -11.04 17.25 26.93
N CYS A 217 -10.32 16.79 25.90
CA CYS A 217 -9.28 17.42 25.08
C CYS A 217 -8.15 18.17 25.81
N THR A 218 -8.45 19.15 26.65
CA THR A 218 -7.45 20.03 27.32
C THR A 218 -6.55 19.37 28.38
N PRO A 219 -7.00 18.41 29.21
CA PRO A 219 -6.14 17.83 30.22
C PRO A 219 -5.00 17.03 29.60
N THR A 220 -3.83 17.02 30.23
CA THR A 220 -2.71 16.16 29.79
C THR A 220 -3.06 14.67 29.88
N THR A 221 -4.02 14.29 30.72
CA THR A 221 -4.53 12.91 30.82
C THR A 221 -5.50 12.52 29.70
N ALA A 222 -5.95 13.48 28.89
CA ALA A 222 -6.84 13.21 27.76
C ALA A 222 -6.07 12.73 26.52
N GLU A 223 -4.75 12.91 26.48
CA GLU A 223 -3.92 12.43 25.39
C GLU A 223 -3.93 10.90 25.32
N VAL A 224 -4.12 10.39 24.11
CA VAL A 224 -4.12 8.95 23.80
C VAL A 224 -2.82 8.56 23.13
N ALA A 225 -2.43 9.28 22.07
CA ALA A 225 -1.21 9.05 21.33
C ALA A 225 -0.85 10.29 20.50
N CYS A 226 0.45 10.49 20.24
CA CYS A 226 0.94 11.54 19.38
C CYS A 226 2.09 11.05 18.49
N ASN A 227 2.34 11.76 17.37
CA ASN A 227 3.48 11.53 16.50
C ASN A 227 3.90 12.81 15.74
N ASP A 228 5.20 13.12 15.75
CA ASP A 228 5.83 14.26 15.03
C ASP A 228 6.22 13.81 13.60
N ASP A 229 7.04 12.78 13.46
CA ASP A 229 7.62 12.38 12.16
C ASP A 229 7.14 11.00 11.70
N ALA A 230 6.83 10.84 10.43
CA ALA A 230 6.53 9.54 9.83
C ALA A 230 7.81 8.68 9.70
N PRO A 231 7.75 7.35 9.91
CA PRO A 231 8.93 6.50 9.81
C PRO A 231 9.52 6.49 8.39
N GLY A 232 10.84 6.69 8.27
CA GLY A 232 11.55 6.56 6.99
C GLY A 232 11.50 7.79 6.08
N THR A 233 10.86 8.89 6.50
CA THR A 233 10.84 10.14 5.75
C THR A 233 11.81 11.16 6.37
N THR A 234 12.51 11.95 5.54
CA THR A 234 13.19 13.18 5.99
C THR A 234 12.29 14.42 5.90
N SER A 235 11.02 14.21 5.55
CA SER A 235 9.98 15.22 5.42
C SER A 235 9.28 15.36 6.77
N GLY A 236 8.98 16.57 7.22
CA GLY A 236 8.27 16.87 8.48
C GLY A 236 6.78 16.49 8.44
N VAL A 237 6.45 15.37 7.81
CA VAL A 237 5.09 14.81 7.77
C VAL A 237 4.93 13.80 8.89
N SER A 238 3.71 13.60 9.38
CA SER A 238 3.40 12.76 10.53
C SER A 238 2.48 11.61 10.12
N LYS A 239 2.66 10.45 10.77
CA LYS A 239 1.74 9.32 10.63
C LYS A 239 1.55 8.63 11.97
N LEU A 240 0.30 8.47 12.38
CA LEU A 240 -0.07 7.89 13.67
C LEU A 240 -1.09 6.77 13.48
N THR A 241 -0.86 5.63 14.13
CA THR A 241 -1.83 4.53 14.22
C THR A 241 -2.19 4.33 15.68
N ALA A 242 -3.49 4.32 16.00
CA ALA A 242 -3.98 4.13 17.35
C ALA A 242 -5.22 3.23 17.39
N SER A 243 -5.24 2.26 18.30
CA SER A 243 -6.44 1.48 18.61
C SER A 243 -7.30 2.25 19.60
N LEU A 244 -8.49 2.68 19.16
CA LEU A 244 -9.42 3.48 19.94
C LEU A 244 -10.66 2.67 20.29
N ALA A 245 -11.10 2.78 21.54
CA ALA A 245 -12.38 2.24 21.96
C ALA A 245 -13.55 3.04 21.34
N ALA A 246 -14.78 2.55 21.50
CA ALA A 246 -15.94 3.36 21.17
C ALA A 246 -15.96 4.63 22.04
N GLY A 247 -16.26 5.77 21.43
CA GLY A 247 -16.30 7.07 22.10
C GLY A 247 -15.94 8.26 21.22
N ASN A 248 -15.81 9.41 21.86
CA ASN A 248 -15.52 10.70 21.24
C ASN A 248 -14.05 11.10 21.39
N TYR A 249 -13.43 11.51 20.28
CA TYR A 249 -12.03 11.89 20.21
C TYR A 249 -11.83 13.18 19.40
N TYR A 250 -10.70 13.85 19.64
CA TYR A 250 -10.21 14.96 18.86
C TYR A 250 -8.86 14.61 18.26
N ILE A 251 -8.72 14.80 16.94
CA ILE A 251 -7.44 14.69 16.23
C ILE A 251 -6.93 16.10 16.02
N ILE A 252 -5.85 16.47 16.70
CA ILE A 252 -5.19 17.76 16.53
C ILE A 252 -4.06 17.59 15.52
N VAL A 253 -4.16 18.30 14.39
CA VAL A 253 -3.08 18.47 13.42
C VAL A 253 -2.42 19.81 13.71
N GLY A 254 -1.23 19.77 14.29
CA GLY A 254 -0.46 20.94 14.68
C GLY A 254 0.79 21.11 13.83
N ALA A 255 1.37 22.31 13.85
CA ALA A 255 2.75 22.51 13.48
C ALA A 255 3.65 22.20 14.68
N ARG A 256 4.83 21.64 14.43
CA ARG A 256 5.81 21.31 15.47
C ARG A 256 6.16 22.49 16.36
N ASP A 257 6.24 23.68 15.78
CA ASP A 257 6.41 24.95 16.50
C ASP A 257 5.75 26.12 15.75
N SER A 258 5.89 27.35 16.29
CA SER A 258 5.28 28.55 15.71
C SER A 258 5.89 29.01 14.37
N ALA A 259 7.07 28.52 14.01
CA ALA A 259 7.78 28.85 12.78
C ALA A 259 7.57 27.80 11.67
N SER A 260 7.17 26.57 12.01
CA SER A 260 7.00 25.47 11.07
C SER A 260 5.60 25.34 10.43
N GLY A 261 4.82 26.42 10.41
CA GLY A 261 3.51 26.46 9.75
C GLY A 261 3.63 26.40 8.22
N GLY A 262 2.64 25.81 7.57
CA GLY A 262 2.62 25.57 6.13
C GLY A 262 1.27 25.03 5.67
N ASP A 263 1.20 24.56 4.43
CA ASP A 263 0.02 23.85 3.92
C ASP A 263 0.06 22.39 4.42
N TYR A 264 -1.10 21.79 4.66
CA TYR A 264 -1.23 20.40 5.08
C TYR A 264 -2.42 19.73 4.40
N SER A 265 -2.28 18.43 4.16
CA SER A 265 -3.38 17.49 3.92
C SER A 265 -3.40 16.49 5.06
N VAL A 266 -4.58 16.16 5.57
CA VAL A 266 -4.76 15.10 6.57
C VAL A 266 -5.73 14.07 6.03
N THR A 267 -5.35 12.80 6.11
CA THR A 267 -6.20 11.66 5.80
C THR A 267 -6.38 10.78 7.02
N VAL A 268 -7.62 10.41 7.33
CA VAL A 268 -8.00 9.54 8.44
C VAL A 268 -8.60 8.25 7.88
N LYS A 269 -7.92 7.12 8.06
CA LYS A 269 -8.44 5.80 7.70
C LYS A 269 -8.95 5.08 8.96
N LEU A 270 -10.17 4.56 8.89
CA LEU A 270 -10.82 3.85 9.98
C LEU A 270 -10.95 2.37 9.65
N PHE A 271 -10.32 1.51 10.45
CA PHE A 271 -10.36 0.06 10.30
C PHE A 271 -11.11 -0.60 11.45
N ALA A 272 -11.61 -1.81 11.26
CA ALA A 272 -12.26 -2.57 12.32
C ALA A 272 -11.29 -2.79 13.49
N GLY A 273 -11.73 -2.42 14.70
CA GLY A 273 -10.96 -2.60 15.93
C GLY A 273 -11.17 -3.97 16.56
N GLU A 274 -10.42 -4.23 17.62
CA GLU A 274 -10.45 -5.50 18.34
C GLU A 274 -11.89 -5.88 18.77
N GLY A 275 -12.27 -7.14 18.55
CA GLY A 275 -13.61 -7.68 18.80
C GLY A 275 -14.66 -7.40 17.70
N SER A 276 -14.36 -6.56 16.71
CA SER A 276 -15.28 -6.32 15.60
C SER A 276 -15.38 -7.53 14.67
N THR A 277 -16.55 -7.81 14.11
CA THR A 277 -16.73 -8.85 13.09
C THR A 277 -15.93 -8.52 11.83
N CYS A 278 -15.32 -9.53 11.21
CA CYS A 278 -14.57 -9.39 9.98
C CYS A 278 -14.75 -10.62 9.07
N ALA A 279 -14.61 -10.44 7.76
CA ALA A 279 -14.55 -11.55 6.81
C ALA A 279 -13.10 -11.87 6.39
N THR A 280 -12.30 -10.83 6.19
CA THR A 280 -10.90 -10.88 5.71
C THR A 280 -9.94 -10.01 6.55
N ASP A 281 -8.64 -10.29 6.49
CA ASP A 281 -7.61 -9.54 7.25
C ASP A 281 -7.54 -8.03 6.92
N PRO A 282 -7.67 -7.58 5.65
CA PRO A 282 -7.59 -6.14 5.32
C PRO A 282 -8.66 -5.27 5.99
N GLU A 283 -9.75 -5.87 6.48
CA GLU A 283 -10.80 -5.15 7.22
C GLU A 283 -10.34 -4.77 8.63
N CYS A 284 -9.42 -5.56 9.20
CA CYS A 284 -8.87 -5.32 10.52
C CYS A 284 -7.74 -4.29 10.46
N GLY A 285 -7.66 -3.47 11.50
CA GLY A 285 -6.63 -2.44 11.57
C GLY A 285 -5.20 -2.98 11.63
N PRO A 286 -4.19 -2.17 11.29
CA PRO A 286 -2.79 -2.54 11.47
C PRO A 286 -2.53 -3.05 12.90
N GLY A 287 -1.91 -4.23 13.00
CA GLY A 287 -1.65 -4.89 14.28
C GLY A 287 -2.76 -5.84 14.75
N LEU A 288 -3.84 -6.01 13.98
CA LEU A 288 -4.91 -7.00 14.22
C LEU A 288 -5.02 -7.97 13.04
N VAL A 289 -5.57 -9.15 13.30
CA VAL A 289 -5.79 -10.23 12.33
C VAL A 289 -7.22 -10.73 12.40
N CYS A 290 -7.79 -11.12 11.26
CA CYS A 290 -9.15 -11.62 11.17
C CYS A 290 -9.19 -13.13 11.44
N ARG A 291 -9.45 -13.51 12.69
CA ARG A 291 -9.49 -14.92 13.11
C ARG A 291 -10.67 -15.26 13.99
N ILE A 292 -10.89 -16.55 14.19
CA ILE A 292 -11.85 -17.05 15.17
C ILE A 292 -11.12 -17.12 16.51
N PRO A 293 -11.51 -16.32 17.53
CA PRO A 293 -10.88 -16.42 18.85
C PRO A 293 -11.12 -17.81 19.45
N LEU A 294 -10.19 -18.27 20.30
CA LEU A 294 -10.28 -19.58 20.93
C LEU A 294 -11.62 -19.73 21.69
N GLY A 295 -12.43 -20.72 21.28
CA GLY A 295 -13.78 -20.94 21.83
C GLY A 295 -14.90 -20.10 21.20
N GLY A 296 -14.60 -19.27 20.20
CA GLY A 296 -15.55 -18.50 19.41
C GLY A 296 -16.15 -19.29 18.24
N ALA A 297 -17.28 -18.81 17.70
CA ALA A 297 -17.96 -19.41 16.54
C ALA A 297 -17.88 -18.55 15.26
N ALA A 298 -17.42 -17.30 15.36
CA ALA A 298 -17.37 -16.34 14.27
C ALA A 298 -16.01 -15.63 14.21
N LYS A 299 -15.62 -15.19 13.01
CA LYS A 299 -14.41 -14.39 12.80
C LYS A 299 -14.58 -12.98 13.36
N SER A 300 -13.53 -12.49 14.00
CA SER A 300 -13.45 -11.12 14.49
C SER A 300 -12.00 -10.64 14.43
N CYS A 301 -11.80 -9.32 14.43
CA CYS A 301 -10.49 -8.73 14.52
C CYS A 301 -9.93 -8.98 15.91
N GLN A 302 -8.83 -9.71 16.00
CA GLN A 302 -8.18 -10.07 17.25
C GLN A 302 -6.70 -9.70 17.17
N GLN A 303 -6.02 -9.63 18.31
CA GLN A 303 -4.57 -9.57 18.31
C GLN A 303 -4.00 -10.85 17.67
N PRO A 304 -2.78 -10.80 17.10
CA PRO A 304 -2.05 -12.00 16.68
C PRO A 304 -1.96 -13.00 17.85
N MET A 305 -1.96 -14.30 17.56
CA MET A 305 -1.90 -15.35 18.60
C MET A 305 -0.81 -15.03 19.63
N CYS A 306 0.42 -14.80 19.16
CA CYS A 306 1.60 -14.52 19.98
C CYS A 306 1.60 -13.23 20.82
N LYS A 307 0.46 -12.55 20.94
CA LYS A 307 0.27 -11.32 21.73
C LYS A 307 -1.10 -11.25 22.41
N ASP A 308 -1.99 -12.24 22.22
CA ASP A 308 -3.37 -12.18 22.67
C ASP A 308 -3.57 -12.56 24.15
N GLY A 309 -2.54 -13.03 24.85
CA GLY A 309 -2.64 -13.45 26.24
C GLY A 309 -3.12 -14.88 26.44
N VAL A 310 -3.37 -15.65 25.38
CA VAL A 310 -4.07 -16.94 25.39
C VAL A 310 -3.14 -18.03 24.87
N ASP A 311 -3.11 -19.16 25.58
CA ASP A 311 -2.45 -20.38 25.12
C ASP A 311 -3.30 -21.02 23.99
N ASN A 312 -3.00 -20.67 22.74
CA ASN A 312 -3.83 -21.07 21.59
C ASN A 312 -3.58 -22.52 21.15
N ASP A 313 -2.40 -23.10 21.45
CA ASP A 313 -2.02 -24.45 21.04
C ASP A 313 -2.08 -25.50 22.19
N GLY A 314 -2.22 -25.04 23.43
CA GLY A 314 -2.46 -25.83 24.63
C GLY A 314 -1.20 -26.40 25.29
N ASP A 315 -0.01 -25.86 25.00
CA ASP A 315 1.27 -26.33 25.55
C ASP A 315 1.56 -25.78 26.97
N GLY A 316 0.78 -24.80 27.43
CA GLY A 316 0.94 -24.12 28.71
C GLY A 316 1.77 -22.83 28.67
N LYS A 317 2.16 -22.37 27.48
CA LYS A 317 2.73 -21.07 27.14
C LYS A 317 1.72 -20.31 26.27
N ASN A 318 1.82 -18.99 26.20
CA ASN A 318 0.68 -18.19 25.73
C ASN A 318 1.01 -16.96 24.89
N ASP A 319 2.28 -16.57 24.74
CA ASP A 319 2.67 -15.39 23.94
C ASP A 319 4.19 -15.29 23.74
N TYR A 320 4.61 -14.50 22.77
CA TYR A 320 5.98 -13.97 22.70
C TYR A 320 6.31 -13.11 23.94
N PRO A 321 7.53 -13.19 24.51
CA PRO A 321 8.68 -14.01 24.11
C PRO A 321 8.76 -15.38 24.79
N THR A 322 7.73 -15.77 25.55
CA THR A 322 7.77 -16.94 26.44
C THR A 322 7.35 -18.26 25.80
N ASP A 323 6.70 -18.16 24.64
CA ASP A 323 6.15 -19.24 23.86
C ASP A 323 7.13 -19.69 22.75
N PRO A 324 7.49 -20.98 22.67
CA PRO A 324 8.41 -21.49 21.66
C PRO A 324 7.83 -21.54 20.23
N GLY A 325 6.51 -21.51 20.08
CA GLY A 325 5.83 -21.37 18.80
C GLY A 325 5.88 -19.94 18.25
N CYS A 326 6.18 -18.97 19.11
CA CYS A 326 6.25 -17.57 18.74
C CYS A 326 7.65 -17.09 18.40
N THR A 327 7.87 -16.79 17.12
CA THR A 327 9.12 -16.18 16.63
C THR A 327 9.10 -14.65 16.62
N ASP A 328 7.90 -14.05 16.54
CA ASP A 328 7.67 -12.59 16.58
C ASP A 328 6.37 -12.28 17.34
N PRO A 329 6.26 -11.15 18.06
CA PRO A 329 5.03 -10.74 18.74
C PRO A 329 3.84 -10.45 17.81
N ASN A 330 4.04 -10.36 16.49
CA ASN A 330 2.95 -10.19 15.52
C ASN A 330 2.66 -11.45 14.72
N ASP A 331 3.29 -12.58 15.06
CA ASP A 331 3.00 -13.87 14.45
C ASP A 331 1.59 -14.35 14.86
N ASN A 332 0.88 -14.95 13.91
CA ASN A 332 -0.50 -15.39 14.08
C ASN A 332 -0.60 -16.92 14.22
N SER A 333 0.49 -17.56 14.62
CA SER A 333 0.55 -18.99 14.90
C SER A 333 1.43 -19.22 16.12
N GLU A 334 0.82 -19.76 17.17
CA GLU A 334 1.53 -20.34 18.32
C GLU A 334 1.85 -21.82 18.13
N VAL A 335 1.40 -22.42 17.04
CA VAL A 335 1.52 -23.87 16.85
C VAL A 335 2.97 -24.29 16.71
N ASP A 336 3.46 -25.02 17.70
CA ASP A 336 4.65 -25.83 17.60
C ASP A 336 4.36 -27.31 17.92
N MET A 337 5.40 -28.15 17.98
CA MET A 337 5.28 -29.53 18.44
C MET A 337 6.03 -29.71 19.77
N CYS A 338 5.96 -28.72 20.65
CA CYS A 338 6.67 -28.61 21.91
C CYS A 338 5.70 -28.70 23.11
N PRO A 339 5.10 -29.87 23.43
CA PRO A 339 4.25 -30.04 24.60
C PRO A 339 5.03 -30.03 25.94
N GLY A 340 6.18 -29.33 25.99
CA GLY A 340 7.20 -29.32 27.05
C GLY A 340 8.62 -29.56 26.51
N VAL A 341 9.58 -29.86 27.39
CA VAL A 341 11.02 -29.98 27.05
C VAL A 341 11.38 -31.16 26.12
N GLY A 342 12.14 -30.92 25.04
CA GLY A 342 12.67 -31.97 24.16
C GLY A 342 13.12 -31.53 22.75
N ALA A 343 13.70 -32.48 21.99
CA ALA A 343 14.37 -32.27 20.69
C ALA A 343 13.49 -31.77 19.51
N MET A 344 12.23 -31.43 19.76
CA MET A 344 11.32 -30.83 18.77
C MET A 344 11.08 -29.33 19.03
N CYS A 345 11.63 -28.80 20.12
CA CYS A 345 11.55 -27.41 20.51
C CYS A 345 12.79 -26.63 20.02
N PRO A 346 12.66 -25.31 19.81
CA PRO A 346 13.81 -24.42 19.56
C PRO A 346 14.82 -24.50 20.71
N GLU A 347 16.12 -24.33 20.42
CA GLU A 347 17.20 -24.49 21.43
C GLU A 347 17.05 -23.57 22.64
N CYS A 348 16.29 -22.48 22.53
CA CYS A 348 16.02 -21.54 23.62
C CYS A 348 14.75 -21.83 24.43
N GLY A 349 14.05 -22.92 24.11
CA GLY A 349 12.87 -23.41 24.81
C GLY A 349 12.79 -24.94 24.92
N ASP A 350 13.90 -25.67 24.74
CA ASP A 350 13.91 -27.14 24.68
C ASP A 350 14.23 -27.82 26.01
N GLY A 351 14.56 -27.06 27.06
CA GLY A 351 14.90 -27.59 28.38
C GLY A 351 16.33 -28.09 28.52
N ALA A 352 17.18 -27.86 27.53
CA ALA A 352 18.57 -28.29 27.52
C ALA A 352 19.52 -27.09 27.42
N ASP A 353 20.54 -27.11 28.28
CA ASP A 353 21.69 -26.20 28.21
C ASP A 353 22.55 -26.59 26.98
N ASN A 354 22.13 -26.10 25.81
CA ASN A 354 22.68 -26.43 24.50
C ASN A 354 24.03 -25.75 24.25
N ASP A 355 24.30 -24.65 24.95
CA ASP A 355 25.58 -23.93 24.91
C ASP A 355 26.55 -24.26 26.08
N ASN A 356 26.10 -25.03 27.07
CA ASN A 356 26.80 -25.45 28.28
C ASN A 356 27.22 -24.28 29.21
N ASP A 357 26.49 -23.18 29.22
CA ASP A 357 26.76 -22.01 30.06
C ASP A 357 26.11 -22.08 31.46
N THR A 358 25.40 -23.17 31.76
CA THR A 358 24.64 -23.48 32.99
C THR A 358 23.32 -22.74 33.16
N LYS A 359 22.96 -21.87 32.22
CA LYS A 359 21.59 -21.44 31.96
C LYS A 359 21.00 -22.42 30.92
N ILE A 360 19.68 -22.48 30.83
CA ILE A 360 19.01 -23.62 30.15
C ILE A 360 18.10 -23.14 29.02
N ASP A 361 17.34 -22.06 29.23
CA ASP A 361 16.37 -21.54 28.26
C ASP A 361 15.96 -20.12 28.66
N TYR A 362 15.26 -19.40 27.79
CA TYR A 362 14.54 -18.18 28.14
C TYR A 362 13.54 -18.42 29.31
N PRO A 363 13.42 -17.51 30.30
CA PRO A 363 14.10 -16.23 30.46
C PRO A 363 15.38 -16.33 31.30
N MET A 364 15.76 -17.55 31.70
CA MET A 364 16.90 -17.77 32.57
C MET A 364 18.20 -17.62 31.82
N ASP A 365 18.21 -17.98 30.53
CA ASP A 365 19.27 -17.62 29.62
C ASP A 365 19.00 -16.30 28.89
N THR A 366 19.94 -15.37 29.07
CA THR A 366 19.93 -14.02 28.50
C THR A 366 20.50 -13.99 27.08
N THR A 367 21.07 -15.09 26.60
CA THR A 367 21.50 -15.28 25.20
C THR A 367 20.29 -15.50 24.29
N CYS A 368 19.23 -16.10 24.84
CA CYS A 368 17.91 -16.24 24.22
C CYS A 368 17.11 -14.94 24.37
N LEU A 369 16.63 -14.39 23.25
CA LEU A 369 15.74 -13.23 23.26
C LEU A 369 14.28 -13.67 23.45
N ALA A 370 13.95 -14.87 22.97
CA ALA A 370 12.66 -15.52 23.16
C ALA A 370 12.82 -17.05 23.21
N ALA A 371 11.82 -17.74 23.75
CA ALA A 371 11.75 -19.20 23.77
C ALA A 371 11.67 -19.81 22.35
N GLY A 372 11.15 -19.05 21.37
CA GLY A 372 11.10 -19.44 19.96
C GLY A 372 12.43 -19.37 19.20
N ASP A 373 13.52 -18.92 19.86
CA ASP A 373 14.82 -18.76 19.21
C ASP A 373 15.47 -20.11 18.87
N SER A 374 15.90 -20.26 17.62
CA SER A 374 16.46 -21.51 17.09
C SER A 374 17.89 -21.85 17.57
N SER A 375 18.54 -20.98 18.34
CA SER A 375 19.93 -21.17 18.77
C SER A 375 20.28 -20.43 20.06
N GLU A 376 20.84 -21.15 21.03
CA GLU A 376 21.39 -20.64 22.30
C GLU A 376 22.90 -20.26 22.17
N SER A 377 23.54 -20.60 21.05
CA SER A 377 25.00 -20.79 20.93
C SER A 377 25.91 -19.53 20.82
N CYS A 378 25.51 -18.34 21.26
CA CYS A 378 26.42 -17.18 21.25
C CYS A 378 26.49 -16.41 22.57
N VAL A 379 27.59 -16.65 23.30
CA VAL A 379 27.93 -15.98 24.55
C VAL A 379 29.05 -14.95 24.32
N THR A 380 28.79 -13.70 24.71
CA THR A 380 29.83 -12.67 24.88
C THR A 380 29.67 -12.03 26.25
N THR A 381 30.78 -11.60 26.86
CA THR A 381 30.78 -10.89 28.15
C THR A 381 29.98 -9.58 28.05
N ASP A 382 29.98 -8.95 26.86
CA ASP A 382 29.26 -7.70 26.62
C ASP A 382 27.79 -7.87 26.21
N GLY A 383 27.30 -9.11 26.10
CA GLY A 383 26.01 -9.43 25.50
C GLY A 383 25.98 -9.23 23.97
N VAL A 384 25.03 -9.90 23.33
CA VAL A 384 24.83 -9.87 21.89
C VAL A 384 23.79 -8.80 21.54
N GLY A 385 24.16 -7.84 20.70
CA GLY A 385 23.22 -6.83 20.18
C GLY A 385 22.32 -7.42 19.08
N LEU A 386 21.24 -6.74 18.71
CA LEU A 386 20.37 -7.15 17.59
C LEU A 386 20.48 -6.15 16.44
N ILE A 387 20.67 -6.66 15.22
CA ILE A 387 20.51 -5.88 13.99
C ILE A 387 19.08 -6.11 13.50
N SER A 388 18.19 -5.15 13.77
CA SER A 388 16.77 -5.19 13.37
C SER A 388 16.38 -4.08 12.40
N GLY A 389 17.33 -3.22 12.02
CA GLY A 389 17.11 -2.05 11.18
C GLY A 389 18.16 -1.88 10.08
N MET A 390 17.90 -0.94 9.17
CA MET A 390 18.86 -0.55 8.12
C MET A 390 20.16 0.00 8.71
N LEU A 391 20.10 0.72 9.83
CA LEU A 391 21.24 1.27 10.55
C LEU A 391 21.21 0.82 12.00
N THR A 392 22.32 0.27 12.50
CA THR A 392 22.49 -0.13 13.90
C THR A 392 23.74 0.53 14.49
N PRO A 393 23.60 1.51 15.40
CA PRO A 393 24.73 2.17 16.02
C PRO A 393 25.41 1.27 17.06
N GLY A 394 26.74 1.39 17.18
CA GLY A 394 27.55 0.57 18.07
C GLY A 394 28.89 1.19 18.43
N THR A 395 29.57 0.58 19.40
CA THR A 395 30.93 0.98 19.80
C THR A 395 31.70 -0.20 20.40
N THR A 396 32.98 -0.34 20.04
CA THR A 396 33.91 -1.27 20.69
C THR A 396 34.60 -0.66 21.92
N VAL A 397 34.39 0.65 22.18
CA VAL A 397 35.01 1.33 23.33
C VAL A 397 34.42 0.79 24.63
N GLY A 398 35.26 0.14 25.44
CA GLY A 398 34.86 -0.42 26.73
C GLY A 398 34.24 -1.81 26.66
N ALA A 399 34.18 -2.41 25.47
CA ALA A 399 33.82 -3.80 25.28
C ALA A 399 34.97 -4.74 25.71
N ASN A 400 34.63 -6.00 25.91
CA ASN A 400 35.52 -7.11 26.15
C ASN A 400 36.06 -7.67 24.82
N ASN A 401 37.12 -8.49 24.91
CA ASN A 401 37.63 -9.26 23.78
C ASN A 401 37.17 -10.71 23.97
N ASP A 402 36.02 -11.04 23.40
CA ASP A 402 35.36 -12.33 23.55
C ASP A 402 35.56 -13.23 22.31
N VAL A 403 35.65 -12.64 21.11
CA VAL A 403 35.75 -13.36 19.84
C VAL A 403 37.10 -13.09 19.16
N ARG A 404 37.72 -14.15 18.60
CA ARG A 404 38.98 -14.03 17.85
C ARG A 404 38.78 -14.33 16.36
N PRO A 405 38.64 -13.30 15.50
CA PRO A 405 38.54 -13.46 14.05
C PRO A 405 39.71 -14.24 13.45
N SER A 406 39.44 -15.29 12.66
CA SER A 406 40.49 -16.10 12.03
C SER A 406 41.05 -15.53 10.72
N CYS A 407 40.60 -14.34 10.33
CA CYS A 407 40.74 -13.79 8.99
C CYS A 407 41.82 -12.73 8.81
N ALA A 408 42.64 -12.51 9.83
CA ALA A 408 43.83 -11.68 9.74
C ALA A 408 45.06 -12.45 10.22
N SER A 409 46.21 -12.23 9.56
CA SER A 409 47.48 -12.90 9.86
C SER A 409 48.15 -12.43 11.16
N SER A 410 47.45 -11.68 12.03
CA SER A 410 48.03 -11.10 13.23
C SER A 410 47.82 -12.05 14.42
N SER A 411 48.89 -12.45 15.09
CA SER A 411 48.83 -13.39 16.22
C SER A 411 48.37 -12.76 17.54
N THR A 412 47.87 -11.52 17.51
CA THR A 412 47.56 -10.72 18.71
C THR A 412 46.27 -9.94 18.51
N HIS A 413 45.15 -10.65 18.29
CA HIS A 413 43.81 -10.09 18.40
C HIS A 413 43.55 -9.73 19.87
N THR A 414 43.88 -8.50 20.27
CA THR A 414 43.75 -8.00 21.65
C THR A 414 42.82 -6.80 21.77
N ALA A 415 42.19 -6.39 20.66
CA ALA A 415 41.24 -5.30 20.64
C ALA A 415 39.87 -5.77 21.16
N PRO A 416 39.08 -4.91 21.80
CA PRO A 416 37.69 -5.21 22.12
C PRO A 416 36.86 -5.55 20.88
N ASP A 417 35.92 -6.48 21.03
CA ASP A 417 34.96 -6.87 20.00
C ASP A 417 33.52 -6.67 20.47
N LYS A 418 32.60 -6.54 19.52
CA LYS A 418 31.16 -6.49 19.78
C LYS A 418 30.43 -7.40 18.81
N THR A 419 29.56 -8.24 19.35
CA THR A 419 28.81 -9.22 18.58
C THR A 419 27.35 -8.82 18.46
N TYR A 420 26.80 -9.01 17.27
CA TYR A 420 25.41 -8.75 16.93
C TYR A 420 24.78 -9.99 16.33
N ARG A 421 23.54 -10.26 16.69
CA ARG A 421 22.67 -11.23 16.06
C ARG A 421 21.95 -10.58 14.88
N LEU A 422 21.82 -11.35 13.82
CA LEU A 422 21.18 -10.98 12.57
C LEU A 422 20.31 -12.16 12.09
N ASP A 423 19.00 -12.02 12.15
CA ASP A 423 18.06 -13.01 11.62
C ASP A 423 17.60 -12.56 10.24
N VAL A 424 17.94 -13.34 9.21
CA VAL A 424 17.59 -13.02 7.82
C VAL A 424 16.72 -14.11 7.22
N PRO A 425 15.71 -13.74 6.40
CA PRO A 425 15.07 -14.69 5.51
C PRO A 425 16.06 -15.14 4.44
N ALA A 426 15.65 -16.03 3.53
CA ALA A 426 16.53 -16.40 2.43
C ALA A 426 16.75 -15.18 1.52
N LEU A 427 18.00 -14.77 1.30
CA LEU A 427 18.37 -13.57 0.52
C LEU A 427 19.07 -13.93 -0.78
N SER A 428 18.74 -13.24 -1.86
CA SER A 428 19.47 -13.32 -3.13
C SER A 428 20.80 -12.58 -3.01
N VAL A 429 20.79 -11.44 -2.30
CA VAL A 429 21.99 -10.66 -1.95
C VAL A 429 21.83 -10.02 -0.58
N MET A 430 22.93 -9.93 0.15
CA MET A 430 23.05 -9.21 1.41
C MET A 430 24.33 -8.39 1.41
N ASP A 431 24.22 -7.09 1.66
CA ASP A 431 25.33 -6.15 1.78
C ASP A 431 25.34 -5.59 3.21
N ILE A 432 26.43 -5.83 3.95
CA ILE A 432 26.67 -5.29 5.29
C ILE A 432 27.87 -4.35 5.21
N ASN A 433 27.68 -3.09 5.60
CA ASN A 433 28.70 -2.05 5.59
C ASN A 433 28.89 -1.49 7.00
N LEU A 434 30.14 -1.29 7.40
CA LEU A 434 30.50 -0.65 8.65
C LEU A 434 30.91 0.80 8.37
N ILE A 435 30.26 1.75 9.04
CA ILE A 435 30.50 3.19 8.88
C ILE A 435 31.19 3.68 10.14
N ASN A 436 32.51 3.88 10.10
CA ASN A 436 33.28 4.33 11.26
C ASN A 436 33.03 5.82 11.55
N MET A 437 32.75 6.14 12.82
CA MET A 437 32.40 7.52 13.22
C MET A 437 33.63 8.46 13.27
N VAL A 438 33.49 9.62 12.63
CA VAL A 438 34.47 10.73 12.65
C VAL A 438 34.43 11.41 14.03
N PRO A 439 35.57 11.82 14.64
CA PRO A 439 36.90 12.03 14.06
C PRO A 439 37.89 10.85 14.16
N SER A 440 37.49 9.71 14.71
CA SER A 440 38.36 8.55 14.92
C SER A 440 38.17 7.52 13.82
N PHE A 441 38.93 7.62 12.73
CA PHE A 441 39.11 6.47 11.83
C PHE A 441 39.95 5.42 12.56
N TRP A 442 39.30 4.37 13.01
CA TRP A 442 39.93 3.20 13.59
C TRP A 442 39.86 2.05 12.58
N ASP A 443 40.79 1.11 12.71
CA ASP A 443 40.93 -0.02 11.80
C ASP A 443 40.14 -1.19 12.38
N SER A 444 39.13 -1.65 11.63
CA SER A 444 38.11 -2.60 12.06
C SER A 444 38.15 -3.86 11.21
N VAL A 445 38.03 -5.01 11.84
CA VAL A 445 37.85 -6.30 11.17
C VAL A 445 36.42 -6.76 11.42
N THR A 446 35.74 -7.20 10.38
CA THR A 446 34.35 -7.67 10.48
C THR A 446 34.23 -9.13 10.09
N VAL A 447 33.48 -9.88 10.87
CA VAL A 447 33.28 -11.33 10.67
C VAL A 447 31.80 -11.65 10.71
N LEU A 448 31.36 -12.54 9.83
CA LEU A 448 30.04 -13.12 9.85
C LEU A 448 30.16 -14.63 10.10
N TYR A 449 29.47 -15.10 11.13
CA TYR A 449 29.30 -16.51 11.46
C TYR A 449 27.85 -16.95 11.24
N ASN A 450 27.61 -18.26 11.13
CA ASN A 450 26.29 -18.88 11.05
C ASN A 450 26.01 -19.67 12.33
N ALA A 451 24.79 -19.61 12.84
CA ALA A 451 24.29 -20.40 13.99
C ALA A 451 25.05 -20.25 15.33
N SER A 452 26.30 -19.78 15.36
CA SER A 452 27.09 -19.49 16.56
C SER A 452 28.05 -18.35 16.24
N CYS A 453 28.65 -17.70 17.24
CA CYS A 453 29.70 -16.70 17.05
C CYS A 453 31.13 -17.25 17.18
N ILE A 454 31.28 -18.57 17.25
CA ILE A 454 32.57 -19.28 17.20
C ILE A 454 32.61 -20.28 16.03
N GLY A 455 33.81 -20.62 15.57
CA GLY A 455 34.01 -21.64 14.53
C GLY A 455 34.51 -21.07 13.21
N THR A 456 34.06 -21.66 12.09
CA THR A 456 34.50 -21.23 10.75
C THR A 456 33.58 -20.11 10.26
N PRO A 457 34.09 -18.91 9.99
CA PRO A 457 33.25 -17.80 9.55
C PRO A 457 32.70 -18.07 8.15
N VAL A 458 31.43 -17.69 7.95
CA VAL A 458 30.76 -17.66 6.63
C VAL A 458 31.52 -16.71 5.70
N LYS A 459 31.88 -15.55 6.24
CA LYS A 459 32.70 -14.57 5.57
C LYS A 459 33.44 -13.74 6.60
N CYS A 460 34.64 -13.32 6.26
CA CYS A 460 35.31 -12.26 6.99
C CYS A 460 35.90 -11.25 6.00
N SER A 461 35.95 -10.00 6.44
CA SER A 461 36.57 -8.92 5.72
C SER A 461 37.41 -8.03 6.64
N ASP A 462 38.60 -7.65 6.17
CA ASP A 462 39.38 -6.51 6.66
C ASP A 462 38.89 -5.18 6.03
N ALA A 463 37.89 -5.25 5.15
CA ALA A 463 37.22 -4.08 4.61
C ALA A 463 35.99 -3.74 5.46
N THR A 464 35.57 -2.48 5.38
CA THR A 464 34.35 -1.97 5.99
C THR A 464 33.08 -2.36 5.22
N SER A 465 33.14 -3.31 4.28
CA SER A 465 31.99 -3.74 3.48
C SER A 465 32.05 -5.21 3.13
N MET A 466 30.88 -5.86 3.14
CA MET A 466 30.72 -7.28 2.93
C MET A 466 29.46 -7.57 2.11
N ARG A 467 29.65 -8.12 0.91
CA ARG A 467 28.57 -8.65 0.06
C ARG A 467 28.49 -10.18 0.08
N LEU A 468 27.33 -10.75 0.38
CA LEU A 468 27.01 -12.17 0.24
C LEU A 468 25.91 -12.36 -0.80
N THR A 469 25.90 -13.52 -1.44
CA THR A 469 24.88 -13.91 -2.43
C THR A 469 24.33 -15.28 -2.07
N ASN A 470 23.04 -15.52 -2.33
CA ASN A 470 22.35 -16.78 -1.99
C ASN A 470 22.50 -17.15 -0.50
N VAL A 471 22.16 -16.19 0.38
CA VAL A 471 22.19 -16.39 1.83
C VAL A 471 20.97 -17.24 2.22
N ALA A 472 21.19 -18.31 2.97
CA ALA A 472 20.11 -19.14 3.48
C ALA A 472 19.34 -18.41 4.58
N ALA A 473 18.06 -18.75 4.76
CA ALA A 473 17.31 -18.27 5.90
C ALA A 473 17.94 -18.80 7.20
N GLY A 474 18.01 -17.97 8.22
CA GLY A 474 18.47 -18.35 9.55
C GLY A 474 19.20 -17.24 10.29
N THR A 475 19.74 -17.60 11.45
CA THR A 475 20.44 -16.69 12.35
C THR A 475 21.93 -16.65 12.03
N TYR A 476 22.45 -15.44 11.90
CA TYR A 476 23.85 -15.13 11.70
C TYR A 476 24.37 -14.23 12.83
N PHE A 477 25.66 -14.32 13.10
CA PHE A 477 26.31 -13.47 14.09
C PHE A 477 27.37 -12.61 13.40
N PHE A 478 27.18 -11.30 13.47
CA PHE A 478 28.09 -10.30 12.93
C PHE A 478 28.95 -9.74 14.06
N VAL A 479 30.26 -9.91 13.93
CA VAL A 479 31.24 -9.48 14.94
C VAL A 479 32.05 -8.33 14.36
N VAL A 480 32.13 -7.26 15.13
CA VAL A 480 32.98 -6.10 14.85
C VAL A 480 34.15 -6.12 15.84
N ASP A 481 35.35 -6.35 15.33
CA ASP A 481 36.60 -6.36 16.10
C ASP A 481 37.52 -5.22 15.64
N GLY A 482 38.45 -4.80 16.49
CA GLY A 482 39.50 -3.86 16.15
C GLY A 482 40.79 -4.53 15.68
N TRP A 483 41.49 -3.90 14.74
CA TRP A 483 42.83 -4.35 14.39
C TRP A 483 43.82 -4.03 15.53
N SER A 484 44.49 -5.06 16.06
CA SER A 484 45.48 -4.98 17.14
C SER A 484 44.94 -4.44 18.48
N THR A 485 44.86 -3.12 18.65
CA THR A 485 44.33 -2.45 19.86
C THR A 485 43.41 -1.29 19.50
N SER A 486 43.01 -1.18 18.23
CA SER A 486 42.12 -0.13 17.75
C SER A 486 40.71 -0.34 18.29
N MET A 487 39.99 0.74 18.58
CA MET A 487 38.59 0.69 19.04
C MET A 487 37.91 2.02 18.70
N GLY A 488 36.59 2.02 18.54
CA GLY A 488 35.83 3.22 18.22
C GLY A 488 34.34 2.96 18.01
N GLY A 489 33.62 4.05 17.74
CA GLY A 489 32.19 4.02 17.38
C GLY A 489 31.98 3.76 15.89
N TYR A 490 30.84 3.17 15.57
CA TYR A 490 30.46 2.79 14.20
C TYR A 490 28.94 2.69 14.05
N ASP A 491 28.47 2.78 12.81
CA ASP A 491 27.12 2.38 12.42
C ASP A 491 27.20 1.18 11.47
N ILE A 492 26.42 0.14 11.73
CA ILE A 492 26.25 -1.00 10.84
C ILE A 492 25.12 -0.67 9.88
N SER A 493 25.40 -0.60 8.59
CA SER A 493 24.42 -0.45 7.52
C SER A 493 24.17 -1.80 6.86
N LEU A 494 22.94 -2.29 6.94
CA LEU A 494 22.51 -3.53 6.31
C LEU A 494 21.52 -3.25 5.19
N THR A 495 21.78 -3.82 4.03
CA THR A 495 20.85 -3.81 2.90
C THR A 495 20.80 -5.18 2.23
N GLY A 496 19.69 -5.56 1.61
CA GLY A 496 19.60 -6.84 0.92
C GLY A 496 18.35 -7.01 0.07
N LYS A 497 18.35 -8.09 -0.72
CA LYS A 497 17.18 -8.53 -1.47
C LYS A 497 16.75 -9.92 -1.06
N VAL A 498 15.49 -10.07 -0.72
CA VAL A 498 14.87 -11.35 -0.33
C VAL A 498 14.70 -12.24 -1.57
N GLN A 499 14.87 -13.55 -1.43
CA GLN A 499 14.62 -14.52 -2.50
C GLN A 499 13.12 -14.61 -2.78
N ASN A 500 12.77 -14.92 -4.03
CA ASN A 500 11.36 -15.14 -4.39
C ASN A 500 10.79 -16.29 -3.57
N ASN A 501 9.56 -16.13 -3.08
CA ASN A 501 8.86 -17.02 -2.14
C ASN A 501 9.49 -17.16 -0.74
N ALA A 502 10.50 -16.37 -0.40
CA ALA A 502 11.00 -16.32 0.98
C ALA A 502 10.23 -15.28 1.80
N SER A 503 10.19 -15.49 3.12
CA SER A 503 9.44 -14.63 4.07
C SER A 503 9.95 -13.19 4.01
N CYS A 504 9.00 -12.25 4.06
CA CYS A 504 9.26 -10.81 4.10
C CYS A 504 8.61 -10.14 5.32
N GLU A 505 8.26 -10.91 6.35
CA GLU A 505 7.59 -10.41 7.56
C GLU A 505 8.55 -9.84 8.62
N GLY A 506 9.85 -10.12 8.52
CA GLY A 506 10.83 -9.77 9.56
C GLY A 506 11.11 -8.27 9.70
N ALA A 507 11.56 -7.86 10.89
CA ALA A 507 11.88 -6.46 11.24
C ALA A 507 12.86 -5.78 10.25
N LEU A 508 13.81 -6.54 9.69
CA LEU A 508 14.72 -6.04 8.67
C LEU A 508 14.02 -5.63 7.36
N PHE A 509 12.93 -6.32 7.01
CA PHE A 509 12.11 -5.93 5.86
C PHE A 509 11.27 -4.70 6.19
N GLN A 510 10.63 -4.68 7.36
CA GLN A 510 9.79 -3.56 7.82
C GLN A 510 10.59 -2.25 7.99
N SER A 511 11.86 -2.33 8.36
CA SER A 511 12.77 -1.18 8.44
C SER A 511 13.29 -0.69 7.09
N GLY A 512 12.92 -1.35 5.99
CA GLY A 512 13.41 -1.05 4.64
C GLY A 512 14.85 -1.53 4.36
N ALA A 513 15.49 -2.24 5.29
CA ALA A 513 16.82 -2.82 5.07
C ALA A 513 16.79 -3.91 4.00
N LEU A 514 15.71 -4.69 3.96
CA LEU A 514 15.49 -5.73 2.95
C LEU A 514 14.37 -5.32 2.01
N THR A 515 14.53 -5.65 0.73
CA THR A 515 13.51 -5.43 -0.31
C THR A 515 13.29 -6.72 -1.10
N CYS A 516 12.15 -6.89 -1.76
CA CYS A 516 11.96 -7.99 -2.70
C CYS A 516 12.78 -7.74 -3.99
N ASN A 517 12.91 -8.76 -4.83
CA ASN A 517 13.50 -8.56 -6.16
C ASN A 517 12.58 -7.67 -7.02
N ALA A 518 13.13 -7.06 -8.09
CA ALA A 518 12.30 -6.26 -9.00
C ALA A 518 11.18 -7.13 -9.60
N GLY A 519 9.96 -6.60 -9.65
CA GLY A 519 8.75 -7.35 -10.05
C GLY A 519 8.09 -8.15 -8.91
N TYR A 520 8.60 -8.05 -7.68
CA TYR A 520 8.09 -8.79 -6.54
C TYR A 520 7.76 -7.83 -5.39
N ALA A 521 6.64 -8.09 -4.72
CA ALA A 521 6.22 -7.38 -3.53
C ALA A 521 6.04 -8.35 -2.36
N CYS A 522 6.07 -7.80 -1.14
CA CYS A 522 5.78 -8.58 0.05
C CYS A 522 4.28 -8.79 0.17
N ALA A 523 3.80 -9.96 -0.23
CA ALA A 523 2.39 -10.24 -0.37
C ALA A 523 2.00 -11.58 0.26
N GLY A 524 0.75 -11.65 0.75
CA GLY A 524 0.20 -12.78 1.48
C GLY A 524 -0.56 -12.36 2.75
N PRO A 525 -1.26 -13.29 3.39
CA PRO A 525 -1.85 -13.04 4.70
C PRO A 525 -0.75 -12.77 5.73
N ALA A 526 -1.04 -11.91 6.71
CA ALA A 526 -0.10 -11.57 7.77
C ALA A 526 0.35 -12.84 8.51
N GLY A 527 1.66 -12.98 8.73
CA GLY A 527 2.30 -14.18 9.27
C GLY A 527 2.71 -15.21 8.21
N MET A 528 2.34 -15.02 6.94
CA MET A 528 2.81 -15.84 5.82
C MET A 528 3.19 -15.01 4.59
N ARG A 529 3.42 -13.68 4.73
CA ARG A 529 3.86 -12.89 3.58
C ARG A 529 5.22 -13.33 3.11
N VAL A 530 5.31 -13.47 1.80
CA VAL A 530 6.52 -13.85 1.09
C VAL A 530 6.69 -12.92 -0.10
N CYS A 531 7.91 -12.78 -0.61
CA CYS A 531 8.13 -12.06 -1.86
C CYS A 531 7.49 -12.83 -3.03
N ARG A 532 6.27 -12.44 -3.43
CA ARG A 532 5.54 -12.97 -4.58
C ARG A 532 5.57 -11.94 -5.71
N GLY A 533 5.14 -12.36 -6.90
CA GLY A 533 4.88 -11.39 -7.98
C GLY A 533 4.04 -10.26 -7.40
N ALA A 534 4.49 -9.03 -7.60
CA ALA A 534 3.67 -7.88 -7.24
C ALA A 534 2.41 -7.93 -8.10
N ALA A 535 1.27 -7.45 -7.58
CA ALA A 535 0.01 -7.42 -8.31
C ALA A 535 0.25 -6.97 -9.77
N CYS A 536 0.93 -5.82 -9.92
CA CYS A 536 1.29 -5.22 -11.20
C CYS A 536 2.36 -5.93 -12.07
N ASP A 537 2.82 -7.14 -11.73
CA ASP A 537 3.72 -7.99 -12.54
C ASP A 537 3.42 -9.49 -12.32
N ASP A 538 2.20 -9.86 -11.95
CA ASP A 538 1.82 -11.26 -11.67
C ASP A 538 1.00 -11.92 -12.80
N GLY A 539 0.58 -11.16 -13.81
CA GLY A 539 -0.14 -11.66 -14.97
C GLY A 539 -1.64 -11.87 -14.72
N MET A 540 -2.16 -11.38 -13.60
CA MET A 540 -3.58 -11.44 -13.23
C MET A 540 -4.17 -10.05 -13.12
N ASP A 541 -5.44 -9.93 -13.49
CA ASP A 541 -6.26 -8.74 -13.30
C ASP A 541 -6.83 -8.80 -11.86
N ASN A 542 -6.12 -8.19 -10.92
CA ASN A 542 -6.38 -8.32 -9.49
C ASN A 542 -7.45 -7.36 -8.97
N ASP A 543 -7.72 -6.26 -9.68
CA ASP A 543 -8.81 -5.33 -9.36
C ASP A 543 -10.08 -5.54 -10.23
N GLY A 544 -9.96 -6.32 -11.31
CA GLY A 544 -11.06 -6.77 -12.15
C GLY A 544 -11.52 -5.76 -13.20
N ASP A 545 -10.71 -4.76 -13.52
CA ASP A 545 -11.03 -3.70 -14.49
C ASP A 545 -10.78 -4.12 -15.97
N GLY A 546 -10.17 -5.29 -16.18
CA GLY A 546 -9.83 -5.85 -17.49
C GLY A 546 -8.45 -5.42 -18.02
N LYS A 547 -7.70 -4.64 -17.24
CA LYS A 547 -6.25 -4.45 -17.32
C LYS A 547 -5.61 -5.53 -16.44
N THR A 548 -4.30 -5.53 -16.26
CA THR A 548 -3.65 -6.76 -15.75
C THR A 548 -2.36 -6.43 -15.06
N ASP A 549 -1.47 -5.66 -15.69
CA ASP A 549 -0.16 -5.39 -15.12
C ASP A 549 0.38 -4.07 -15.68
N TYR A 550 1.43 -3.58 -15.03
CA TYR A 550 2.28 -2.55 -15.62
C TYR A 550 2.85 -3.03 -16.98
N PRO A 551 2.87 -2.18 -18.03
CA PRO A 551 2.51 -0.76 -18.07
C PRO A 551 1.07 -0.50 -18.57
N ALA A 552 0.27 -1.53 -18.79
CA ALA A 552 -1.04 -1.42 -19.42
C ALA A 552 -2.16 -1.01 -18.45
N ASP A 553 -1.90 -1.19 -17.18
CA ASP A 553 -2.78 -0.96 -16.06
C ASP A 553 -2.59 0.45 -15.46
N PRO A 554 -3.65 1.30 -15.36
CA PRO A 554 -3.56 2.64 -14.80
C PRO A 554 -3.38 2.70 -13.28
N GLY A 555 -3.82 1.67 -12.54
CA GLY A 555 -3.55 1.51 -11.11
C GLY A 555 -2.09 1.18 -10.82
N CYS A 556 -1.40 0.57 -11.79
CA CYS A 556 0.01 0.20 -11.64
C CYS A 556 1.00 1.34 -11.91
N MET A 557 1.59 1.91 -10.86
CA MET A 557 2.66 2.91 -11.04
C MET A 557 4.00 2.28 -11.47
N THR A 558 4.29 1.06 -11.00
CA THR A 558 5.52 0.33 -11.32
C THR A 558 5.28 -1.19 -11.35
N PRO A 559 6.17 -1.99 -11.96
CA PRO A 559 6.09 -3.46 -11.88
C PRO A 559 6.25 -4.05 -10.46
N ALA A 560 6.70 -3.26 -9.48
CA ALA A 560 6.84 -3.72 -8.09
C ALA A 560 5.66 -3.27 -7.22
N ASP A 561 4.70 -2.56 -7.81
CA ASP A 561 3.50 -2.09 -7.13
C ASP A 561 2.54 -3.25 -6.87
N ASN A 562 1.93 -3.24 -5.70
CA ASN A 562 1.03 -4.31 -5.25
C ASN A 562 -0.42 -3.85 -5.14
N ASP A 563 -0.72 -2.68 -5.70
CA ASP A 563 -2.05 -2.14 -5.84
C ASP A 563 -2.32 -1.89 -7.32
N GLU A 564 -3.29 -2.61 -7.86
CA GLU A 564 -3.81 -2.41 -9.22
C GLU A 564 -5.03 -1.49 -9.20
N ALA A 565 -5.49 -1.01 -8.04
CA ALA A 565 -6.69 -0.21 -7.98
C ALA A 565 -6.51 1.13 -8.71
N ASP A 566 -7.37 1.34 -9.70
CA ASP A 566 -7.40 2.58 -10.47
C ASP A 566 -7.56 3.83 -9.58
N PRO A 567 -6.79 4.90 -9.84
CA PRO A 567 -6.97 6.17 -9.15
C PRO A 567 -8.32 6.78 -9.49
N ALA A 568 -8.93 7.48 -8.52
CA ALA A 568 -10.27 8.07 -8.66
C ALA A 568 -10.40 9.05 -9.85
N THR A 569 -9.28 9.63 -10.29
CA THR A 569 -9.16 10.36 -11.55
C THR A 569 -8.25 9.58 -12.48
N ALA A 570 -8.74 9.27 -13.68
CA ALA A 570 -7.96 8.59 -14.70
C ALA A 570 -6.65 9.37 -14.96
N PRO A 571 -5.49 8.69 -15.01
CA PRO A 571 -4.22 9.30 -15.39
C PRO A 571 -4.30 9.86 -16.81
N VAL A 572 -3.52 10.90 -17.10
CA VAL A 572 -3.48 11.56 -18.43
C VAL A 572 -3.26 10.55 -19.56
N CYS A 573 -2.45 9.52 -19.33
CA CYS A 573 -2.15 8.49 -20.32
C CYS A 573 -3.19 7.37 -20.45
N ALA A 574 -4.33 7.49 -19.76
CA ALA A 574 -5.46 6.57 -19.81
C ALA A 574 -6.82 7.28 -19.68
N ASP A 575 -6.90 8.60 -19.88
CA ASP A 575 -8.12 9.38 -19.66
C ASP A 575 -9.01 9.52 -20.91
N GLY A 576 -8.56 9.03 -22.06
CA GLY A 576 -9.29 9.07 -23.31
C GLY A 576 -9.19 10.41 -24.05
N MET A 577 -8.31 11.33 -23.61
CA MET A 577 -8.16 12.67 -24.17
C MET A 577 -6.74 12.92 -24.69
N ASP A 578 -6.66 13.47 -25.90
CA ASP A 578 -5.44 14.02 -26.49
C ASP A 578 -5.14 15.39 -25.86
N ASN A 579 -4.57 15.34 -24.66
CA ASN A 579 -4.15 16.43 -23.79
C ASN A 579 -2.91 17.19 -24.30
N ASP A 580 -2.06 16.60 -25.15
CA ASP A 580 -0.92 17.28 -25.79
C ASP A 580 -1.16 17.73 -27.25
N ALA A 581 -2.29 17.31 -27.84
CA ALA A 581 -2.76 17.64 -29.17
C ALA A 581 -1.87 17.12 -30.31
N ASP A 582 -1.11 16.03 -30.11
CA ASP A 582 -0.28 15.39 -31.13
C ASP A 582 -1.05 14.37 -32.02
N ALA A 583 -2.36 14.22 -31.77
CA ALA A 583 -3.30 13.29 -32.41
C ALA A 583 -3.15 11.82 -32.02
N LEU A 584 -2.29 11.52 -31.05
CA LEU A 584 -2.35 10.32 -30.23
C LEU A 584 -3.16 10.65 -28.97
N VAL A 585 -3.62 9.64 -28.25
CA VAL A 585 -4.62 9.86 -27.19
C VAL A 585 -4.12 9.28 -25.87
N ASP A 586 -3.78 8.00 -25.86
CA ASP A 586 -3.39 7.31 -24.63
C ASP A 586 -2.36 6.22 -24.93
N TRP A 587 -1.75 5.68 -23.86
CA TRP A 587 -0.99 4.45 -23.94
C TRP A 587 -1.85 3.30 -24.50
N PRO A 588 -1.34 2.42 -25.38
CA PRO A 588 0.03 2.33 -25.90
C PRO A 588 0.25 3.07 -27.23
N SER A 589 -0.76 3.81 -27.68
CA SER A 589 -0.72 4.47 -28.99
C SER A 589 0.09 5.77 -28.93
N ASP A 590 0.02 6.43 -27.78
CA ASP A 590 0.77 7.62 -27.43
C ASP A 590 2.19 7.27 -26.94
N TYR A 591 3.20 7.88 -27.55
CA TYR A 591 4.61 7.65 -27.22
C TYR A 591 5.21 8.71 -26.27
N GLY A 592 4.48 9.75 -25.92
CA GLY A 592 4.80 10.55 -24.74
C GLY A 592 4.35 9.87 -23.45
N CYS A 593 3.41 8.94 -23.54
CA CYS A 593 3.07 8.01 -22.48
C CYS A 593 4.08 6.86 -22.33
N VAL A 594 4.64 6.71 -21.12
CA VAL A 594 5.51 5.57 -20.77
C VAL A 594 4.70 4.37 -20.27
N ALA A 595 3.55 4.62 -19.64
CA ALA A 595 2.59 3.65 -19.13
C ALA A 595 1.19 4.28 -19.04
N ALA A 596 0.14 3.46 -18.90
CA ALA A 596 -1.23 3.92 -18.69
C ALA A 596 -1.37 4.77 -17.41
N SER A 597 -0.56 4.49 -16.38
CA SER A 597 -0.46 5.29 -15.15
C SER A 597 0.26 6.65 -15.30
N GLY A 598 0.68 7.01 -16.52
CA GLY A 598 1.40 8.23 -16.80
C GLY A 598 0.59 9.51 -16.54
N THR A 599 1.24 10.51 -15.94
CA THR A 599 0.63 11.82 -15.63
C THR A 599 0.90 12.88 -16.70
N SER A 600 1.60 12.52 -17.77
CA SER A 600 1.92 13.38 -18.90
C SER A 600 2.09 12.54 -20.14
N GLU A 601 1.44 12.95 -21.21
CA GLU A 601 1.56 12.37 -22.55
C GLU A 601 2.39 13.23 -23.51
N ALA A 602 2.93 14.36 -23.05
CA ALA A 602 3.74 15.24 -23.90
C ALA A 602 4.98 14.50 -24.46
N PHE A 603 5.10 14.39 -25.78
CA PHE A 603 6.33 13.91 -26.43
C PHE A 603 7.10 15.04 -27.09
N CYS A 604 8.37 15.20 -26.72
CA CYS A 604 9.32 16.11 -27.37
C CYS A 604 8.74 17.51 -27.66
N PRO A 605 8.22 18.26 -26.66
CA PRO A 605 7.42 19.48 -26.87
C PRO A 605 8.18 20.65 -27.54
N THR A 606 9.49 20.50 -27.73
CA THR A 606 10.34 21.46 -28.46
C THR A 606 10.40 21.20 -29.96
N GLU A 607 9.92 20.04 -30.40
CA GLU A 607 9.83 19.68 -31.81
C GLU A 607 8.59 20.29 -32.45
N THR A 608 8.75 20.85 -33.65
CA THR A 608 7.63 21.44 -34.42
C THR A 608 7.32 20.68 -35.70
N ASN A 609 8.19 19.75 -36.09
CA ASN A 609 7.93 18.83 -37.20
C ASN A 609 7.04 17.67 -36.72
N PRO A 610 6.23 17.05 -37.61
CA PRO A 610 5.49 15.84 -37.25
C PRO A 610 6.43 14.70 -36.86
N THR A 611 6.23 14.15 -35.66
CA THR A 611 6.96 12.98 -35.16
C THR A 611 6.34 11.69 -35.69
N SER A 612 7.12 10.61 -35.68
CA SER A 612 6.65 9.29 -36.11
C SER A 612 7.33 8.17 -35.32
N LEU A 613 6.60 7.10 -35.02
CA LEU A 613 7.10 5.95 -34.28
C LEU A 613 7.93 5.00 -35.17
N ILE A 614 9.08 4.58 -34.66
CA ILE A 614 9.91 3.53 -35.28
C ILE A 614 9.27 2.18 -34.99
N THR A 615 8.61 1.61 -36.00
CA THR A 615 7.93 0.31 -35.92
C THR A 615 8.69 -0.84 -36.57
N GLY A 616 9.78 -0.55 -37.29
CA GLY A 616 10.59 -1.54 -37.99
C GLY A 616 12.06 -1.12 -38.10
N ALA A 617 12.94 -2.07 -38.42
CA ALA A 617 14.38 -1.84 -38.44
C ALA A 617 14.86 -0.83 -39.50
N VAL A 618 14.01 -0.48 -40.46
CA VAL A 618 14.32 0.44 -41.55
C VAL A 618 13.20 1.45 -41.67
N THR A 619 13.52 2.72 -41.45
CA THR A 619 12.60 3.85 -41.57
C THR A 619 13.13 4.83 -42.62
N THR A 620 12.29 5.30 -43.53
CA THR A 620 12.67 6.25 -44.57
C THR A 620 12.09 7.62 -44.28
N GLY A 621 12.87 8.69 -44.47
CA GLY A 621 12.41 10.06 -44.26
C GLY A 621 13.18 11.08 -45.08
N THR A 622 12.88 12.36 -44.85
CA THR A 622 13.64 13.46 -45.43
C THR A 622 13.71 14.66 -44.50
N THR A 623 14.92 15.21 -44.34
CA THR A 623 15.15 16.48 -43.66
C THR A 623 14.85 17.67 -44.57
N ALA A 624 14.74 17.46 -45.88
CA ALA A 624 14.53 18.55 -46.83
C ALA A 624 13.16 19.21 -46.62
N GLY A 625 13.18 20.51 -46.28
CA GLY A 625 11.96 21.31 -46.08
C GLY A 625 11.42 21.30 -44.66
N GLN A 626 12.11 20.64 -43.71
CA GLN A 626 11.76 20.62 -42.30
C GLN A 626 12.34 21.83 -41.55
N THR A 627 11.86 22.07 -40.33
CA THR A 627 12.47 23.07 -39.45
C THR A 627 13.70 22.50 -38.74
N SER A 628 14.61 23.38 -38.35
CA SER A 628 15.72 23.05 -37.47
C SER A 628 15.32 23.41 -36.05
N ASN A 629 15.01 22.40 -35.26
CA ASN A 629 14.55 22.47 -33.88
C ASN A 629 15.66 22.10 -32.90
N PHE A 630 16.55 21.20 -33.34
CA PHE A 630 17.60 20.66 -32.51
C PHE A 630 18.98 21.04 -33.04
N SER A 631 19.92 21.17 -32.11
CA SER A 631 21.33 21.28 -32.42
C SER A 631 22.08 20.40 -31.44
N THR A 632 22.94 19.55 -31.98
CA THR A 632 23.85 18.75 -31.18
C THR A 632 25.02 19.64 -30.73
N THR A 633 25.57 19.38 -29.54
CA THR A 633 26.76 20.10 -29.05
C THR A 633 27.85 19.17 -28.54
N THR A 634 27.55 17.87 -28.40
CA THR A 634 28.47 16.89 -27.83
C THR A 634 29.34 16.18 -28.87
N CYS A 635 28.84 15.94 -30.10
CA CYS A 635 29.60 15.38 -31.21
C CYS A 635 30.04 16.44 -32.24
N ILE A 636 29.13 17.31 -32.67
CA ILE A 636 29.40 18.44 -33.57
C ILE A 636 28.29 19.50 -33.43
N SER A 637 28.44 20.69 -34.00
CA SER A 637 27.33 21.64 -34.12
C SER A 637 26.56 21.38 -35.42
N ALA A 638 25.41 20.71 -35.31
CA ALA A 638 24.46 20.54 -36.40
C ALA A 638 23.41 21.66 -36.37
N SER A 639 23.08 22.23 -37.52
CA SER A 639 22.10 23.34 -37.64
C SER A 639 21.32 23.24 -38.96
N GLY A 640 21.29 22.02 -39.51
CA GLY A 640 20.49 21.71 -40.67
C GLY A 640 19.03 21.52 -40.26
N PRO A 641 18.13 21.41 -41.25
CA PRO A 641 16.81 20.87 -41.01
C PRO A 641 16.89 19.48 -40.37
N ASP A 642 16.05 19.22 -39.38
CA ASP A 642 16.02 17.94 -38.66
C ASP A 642 14.65 17.26 -38.73
N VAL A 643 14.63 15.97 -38.39
CA VAL A 643 13.42 15.16 -38.22
C VAL A 643 13.58 14.30 -36.97
N THR A 644 12.55 14.30 -36.13
CA THR A 644 12.50 13.51 -34.91
C THR A 644 11.60 12.28 -35.04
N TYR A 645 12.10 11.13 -34.59
CA TYR A 645 11.35 9.88 -34.50
C TYR A 645 11.24 9.40 -33.05
N ALA A 646 10.10 8.86 -32.67
CA ALA A 646 9.91 8.19 -31.39
C ALA A 646 10.43 6.74 -31.45
N LEU A 647 11.20 6.33 -30.46
CA LEU A 647 11.67 4.96 -30.26
C LEU A 647 11.27 4.49 -28.86
N SER A 648 10.27 3.62 -28.77
CA SER A 648 9.84 3.02 -27.50
C SER A 648 10.49 1.65 -27.31
N LEU A 649 11.32 1.50 -26.28
CA LEU A 649 12.01 0.26 -25.93
C LEU A 649 11.31 -0.41 -24.74
N PRO A 650 10.65 -1.57 -24.93
CA PRO A 650 9.88 -2.22 -23.86
C PRO A 650 10.74 -3.06 -22.90
N VAL A 651 12.00 -3.32 -23.24
CA VAL A 651 12.92 -4.17 -22.47
C VAL A 651 14.34 -3.61 -22.52
N PRO A 652 15.22 -3.95 -21.56
CA PRO A 652 16.61 -3.51 -21.60
C PRO A 652 17.33 -4.03 -22.84
N VAL A 653 18.03 -3.16 -23.56
CA VAL A 653 18.75 -3.48 -24.79
C VAL A 653 20.26 -3.46 -24.52
N GLN A 654 20.95 -4.59 -24.75
CA GLN A 654 22.40 -4.68 -24.54
C GLN A 654 23.18 -3.81 -25.51
N THR A 655 22.77 -3.79 -26.77
CA THR A 655 23.41 -2.98 -27.81
C THR A 655 22.36 -2.49 -28.79
N LEU A 656 22.29 -1.17 -28.96
CA LEU A 656 21.43 -0.48 -29.92
C LEU A 656 22.30 0.24 -30.94
N VAL A 657 22.07 -0.01 -32.22
CA VAL A 657 22.78 0.60 -33.34
C VAL A 657 21.78 1.37 -34.19
N LEU A 658 22.07 2.65 -34.43
CA LEU A 658 21.33 3.51 -35.34
C LEU A 658 22.28 4.00 -36.43
N ASP A 659 21.89 3.86 -37.70
CA ASP A 659 22.71 4.35 -38.81
C ASP A 659 21.88 4.93 -39.95
N THR A 660 22.45 5.93 -40.62
CA THR A 660 21.90 6.57 -41.81
C THR A 660 22.69 6.17 -43.06
N ASN A 661 23.32 4.99 -43.03
CA ASN A 661 24.16 4.50 -44.12
C ASN A 661 23.37 4.59 -45.43
N ASN A 662 24.03 5.08 -46.49
CA ASN A 662 23.45 5.37 -47.81
C ASN A 662 22.65 6.69 -47.94
N ALA A 663 22.60 7.55 -46.93
CA ALA A 663 22.12 8.92 -47.13
C ALA A 663 23.03 9.66 -48.15
N PRO A 664 22.47 10.47 -49.06
CA PRO A 664 23.23 11.18 -50.08
C PRO A 664 23.87 12.48 -49.57
N PHE A 665 23.80 12.74 -48.27
CA PHE A 665 24.28 13.96 -47.61
C PHE A 665 24.91 13.64 -46.27
N ASP A 666 25.55 14.65 -45.70
CA ASP A 666 26.25 14.58 -44.42
C ASP A 666 25.24 14.62 -43.27
N THR A 667 25.09 13.53 -42.53
CA THR A 667 24.02 13.36 -41.52
C THR A 667 24.59 13.40 -40.12
N VAL A 668 23.82 13.95 -39.18
CA VAL A 668 24.08 13.86 -37.74
C VAL A 668 22.90 13.14 -37.09
N VAL A 669 23.16 12.09 -36.32
CA VAL A 669 22.14 11.37 -35.55
C VAL A 669 22.36 11.62 -34.06
N SER A 670 21.31 12.05 -33.36
CA SER A 670 21.31 12.13 -31.90
C SER A 670 20.14 11.37 -31.28
N VAL A 671 20.38 10.77 -30.12
CA VAL A 671 19.37 10.15 -29.27
C VAL A 671 19.20 11.01 -28.03
N ARG A 672 17.96 11.36 -27.74
CA ARG A 672 17.54 12.24 -26.65
C ARG A 672 16.50 11.53 -25.77
N ASP A 673 16.26 12.10 -24.59
CA ASP A 673 15.13 11.69 -23.75
C ASP A 673 13.77 11.97 -24.44
N ALA A 674 12.68 11.40 -23.93
CA ALA A 674 11.34 11.57 -24.50
C ALA A 674 10.88 13.04 -24.55
N GLN A 675 11.43 13.90 -23.68
CA GLN A 675 11.11 15.34 -23.62
C GLN A 675 12.05 16.19 -24.51
N CYS A 676 13.01 15.56 -25.18
CA CYS A 676 14.04 16.22 -25.99
C CYS A 676 14.90 17.27 -25.26
N THR A 677 14.94 17.23 -23.93
CA THR A 677 15.71 18.16 -23.09
C THR A 677 17.16 17.73 -22.93
N ALA A 678 17.43 16.42 -22.89
CA ALA A 678 18.76 15.87 -22.67
C ALA A 678 19.24 15.06 -23.89
N GLU A 679 20.43 15.38 -24.39
CA GLU A 679 21.13 14.59 -25.40
C GLU A 679 21.89 13.43 -24.72
N ILE A 680 21.49 12.20 -25.03
CA ILE A 680 22.04 10.97 -24.43
C ILE A 680 23.29 10.53 -25.19
N ALA A 681 23.22 10.55 -26.51
CA ALA A 681 24.34 10.21 -27.38
C ALA A 681 24.15 10.80 -28.78
N CYS A 682 25.24 11.06 -29.50
CA CYS A 682 25.17 11.45 -30.90
C CYS A 682 26.39 11.01 -31.69
N ASP A 683 26.24 10.99 -33.02
CA ASP A 683 27.27 10.65 -34.00
C ASP A 683 27.02 11.41 -35.32
N ASP A 684 28.10 11.69 -36.06
CA ASP A 684 28.08 12.45 -37.33
C ASP A 684 28.72 11.63 -38.46
N ASP A 685 29.98 11.21 -38.27
CA ASP A 685 30.80 10.55 -39.30
C ASP A 685 31.11 9.06 -39.03
N GLY A 686 30.40 8.40 -38.10
CA GLY A 686 30.69 7.02 -37.70
C GLY A 686 30.26 5.95 -38.70
N GLY A 687 29.45 6.32 -39.70
CA GLY A 687 28.83 5.45 -40.70
C GLY A 687 29.59 5.34 -42.02
N ASP A 688 29.14 4.46 -42.91
CA ASP A 688 29.79 4.17 -44.20
C ASP A 688 29.12 4.95 -45.34
N PRO A 689 29.89 5.69 -46.17
CA PRO A 689 31.34 5.61 -46.39
C PRO A 689 32.18 6.67 -45.65
N GLY A 690 31.69 7.23 -44.54
CA GLY A 690 32.44 8.12 -43.63
C GLY A 690 31.91 9.54 -43.45
N ALA A 691 30.77 9.87 -44.07
CA ALA A 691 30.05 11.15 -43.89
C ALA A 691 28.59 10.92 -43.46
N GLN A 692 28.28 9.72 -42.97
CA GLN A 692 26.96 9.37 -42.45
C GLN A 692 27.13 8.96 -41.01
N SER A 693 26.07 9.00 -40.23
CA SER A 693 26.14 8.65 -38.82
C SER A 693 25.94 7.15 -38.63
N LYS A 694 26.65 6.60 -37.64
CA LYS A 694 26.42 5.28 -37.06
C LYS A 694 26.68 5.33 -35.56
N LEU A 695 25.61 5.51 -34.81
CA LEU A 695 25.62 5.53 -33.37
C LEU A 695 25.49 4.12 -32.79
N THR A 696 26.33 3.76 -31.83
CA THR A 696 26.23 2.50 -31.07
C THR A 696 26.13 2.81 -29.58
N MET A 697 25.02 2.43 -28.95
CA MET A 697 24.77 2.55 -27.52
C MET A 697 24.77 1.17 -26.87
N THR A 698 25.22 1.09 -25.62
CA THR A 698 25.25 -0.15 -24.84
C THR A 698 24.48 0.01 -23.54
N SER A 699 23.85 -1.07 -23.06
CA SER A 699 23.09 -1.09 -21.80
C SER A 699 21.97 -0.04 -21.74
N VAL A 700 21.21 0.08 -22.84
CA VAL A 700 20.10 1.03 -22.96
C VAL A 700 18.93 0.49 -22.12
N GLN A 701 18.37 1.35 -21.27
CA GLN A 701 17.24 0.99 -20.41
C GLN A 701 15.92 0.95 -21.21
N PRO A 702 14.88 0.28 -20.72
CA PRO A 702 13.53 0.45 -21.25
C PRO A 702 13.09 1.91 -21.15
N GLY A 703 12.24 2.35 -22.07
CA GLY A 703 11.67 3.70 -22.09
C GLY A 703 11.51 4.27 -23.49
N ASN A 704 10.97 5.49 -23.55
CA ASN A 704 10.76 6.22 -24.79
C ASN A 704 11.94 7.18 -25.05
N TYR A 705 12.41 7.19 -26.29
CA TYR A 705 13.56 7.97 -26.74
C TYR A 705 13.21 8.76 -27.99
N ALA A 706 13.78 9.94 -28.14
CA ALA A 706 13.70 10.73 -29.37
C ALA A 706 14.97 10.54 -30.20
N VAL A 707 14.81 10.05 -31.43
CA VAL A 707 15.90 9.89 -32.41
C VAL A 707 15.80 11.03 -33.41
N VAL A 708 16.76 11.94 -33.35
CA VAL A 708 16.82 13.11 -34.23
C VAL A 708 17.83 12.85 -35.34
N VAL A 709 17.40 13.02 -36.59
CA VAL A 709 18.27 13.00 -37.78
C VAL A 709 18.37 14.41 -38.34
N ASP A 710 19.58 14.98 -38.30
CA ASP A 710 19.93 16.32 -38.77
C ASP A 710 20.96 16.20 -39.92
N GLY A 711 21.28 17.31 -40.59
CA GLY A 711 22.35 17.42 -41.55
C GLY A 711 23.46 18.39 -41.12
N TYR A 712 24.70 17.96 -41.27
CA TYR A 712 25.86 18.79 -40.97
C TYR A 712 25.92 20.03 -41.88
N ASN A 713 26.20 21.20 -41.29
CA ASN A 713 26.40 22.47 -42.01
C ASN A 713 25.27 22.86 -42.98
N GLY A 714 24.01 22.55 -42.63
CA GLY A 714 22.85 22.88 -43.44
C GLY A 714 22.55 21.89 -44.58
N ALA A 715 23.25 20.76 -44.63
CA ALA A 715 22.92 19.68 -45.55
C ALA A 715 21.51 19.14 -45.28
N SER A 716 20.80 18.71 -46.32
CA SER A 716 19.50 18.06 -46.17
C SER A 716 19.20 17.17 -47.37
N GLY A 717 18.31 16.19 -47.18
CA GLY A 717 17.96 15.24 -48.22
C GLY A 717 17.07 14.12 -47.74
N ALA A 718 16.82 13.14 -48.61
CA ALA A 718 16.15 11.90 -48.23
C ALA A 718 17.16 10.94 -47.61
N PHE A 719 16.78 10.21 -46.57
CA PHE A 719 17.64 9.27 -45.86
C PHE A 719 16.89 7.98 -45.52
N THR A 720 17.66 6.95 -45.18
CA THR A 720 17.16 5.71 -44.60
C THR A 720 17.82 5.53 -43.24
N LEU A 721 17.02 5.53 -42.18
CA LEU A 721 17.44 5.27 -40.81
C LEU A 721 17.26 3.78 -40.52
N THR A 722 18.37 3.10 -40.24
CA THR A 722 18.38 1.70 -39.79
C THR A 722 18.52 1.66 -38.28
N VAL A 723 17.63 0.94 -37.59
CA VAL A 723 17.66 0.77 -36.12
C VAL A 723 17.70 -0.72 -35.78
N LYS A 724 18.73 -1.15 -35.06
CA LYS A 724 18.93 -2.55 -34.66
C LYS A 724 19.39 -2.67 -33.22
N GLY A 725 18.65 -3.41 -32.43
CA GLY A 725 18.93 -3.75 -31.05
C GLY A 725 19.16 -5.24 -30.83
N THR A 726 20.07 -5.57 -29.92
CA THR A 726 20.26 -6.93 -29.38
C THR A 726 19.96 -6.91 -27.88
N VAL A 727 19.09 -7.80 -27.41
CA VAL A 727 18.70 -7.92 -25.99
C VAL A 727 19.48 -9.04 -25.27
N ALA A 728 19.34 -9.16 -23.94
CA ALA A 728 19.94 -10.24 -23.18
C ALA A 728 19.21 -11.58 -23.37
N ALA A 729 19.86 -12.70 -23.07
CA ALA A 729 19.19 -13.99 -22.96
C ALA A 729 18.12 -13.94 -21.85
N GLN A 730 17.06 -14.73 -21.99
CA GLN A 730 15.89 -14.79 -21.11
C GLN A 730 15.01 -13.53 -21.06
N THR A 731 15.31 -12.52 -21.88
CA THR A 731 14.46 -11.32 -22.02
C THR A 731 13.12 -11.69 -22.66
N SER A 732 12.01 -11.10 -22.19
CA SER A 732 10.70 -11.23 -22.83
C SER A 732 10.74 -10.66 -24.25
N CYS A 733 10.13 -11.37 -25.20
CA CYS A 733 10.18 -11.02 -26.62
C CYS A 733 8.77 -10.98 -27.25
N THR A 734 7.78 -10.60 -26.46
CA THR A 734 6.37 -10.47 -26.86
C THR A 734 6.07 -9.19 -27.65
N SER A 735 6.96 -8.19 -27.60
CA SER A 735 6.76 -6.90 -28.28
C SER A 735 6.77 -7.01 -29.82
N PRO A 736 5.97 -6.18 -30.53
CA PRO A 736 6.03 -6.05 -31.99
C PRO A 736 7.43 -5.74 -32.55
N LEU A 737 8.32 -5.13 -31.77
CA LEU A 737 9.69 -4.81 -32.21
C LEU A 737 10.55 -6.06 -32.48
N PHE A 738 10.17 -7.23 -31.95
CA PHE A 738 10.81 -8.51 -32.26
C PHE A 738 10.22 -9.20 -33.51
N GLN A 739 9.12 -8.67 -34.04
CA GLN A 739 8.42 -9.23 -35.19
C GLN A 739 9.03 -8.73 -36.50
N GLY A 740 8.99 -9.55 -37.57
CA GLY A 740 9.49 -9.15 -38.90
C GLY A 740 10.86 -9.74 -39.31
N GLY A 741 11.43 -10.64 -38.51
CA GLY A 741 12.64 -11.39 -38.88
C GLY A 741 13.85 -10.47 -39.11
N ALA A 742 14.35 -10.41 -40.35
CA ALA A 742 15.47 -9.52 -40.70
C ALA A 742 15.14 -8.02 -40.59
N ASN A 743 13.85 -7.67 -40.54
CA ASN A 743 13.35 -6.30 -40.41
C ASN A 743 12.90 -5.96 -38.97
N ALA A 744 13.12 -6.87 -38.00
CA ALA A 744 12.84 -6.61 -36.60
C ALA A 744 13.83 -5.60 -36.02
N VAL A 745 13.33 -4.63 -35.24
CA VAL A 745 14.18 -3.67 -34.53
C VAL A 745 14.99 -4.38 -33.46
N LEU A 746 14.36 -5.27 -32.68
CA LEU A 746 15.00 -6.02 -31.60
C LEU A 746 15.23 -7.48 -31.99
N SER A 747 16.37 -8.02 -31.57
CA SER A 747 16.76 -9.41 -31.83
C SER A 747 17.32 -10.08 -30.58
N CYS A 748 17.04 -11.37 -30.45
CA CYS A 748 17.64 -12.21 -29.41
C CYS A 748 19.14 -12.45 -29.69
N PRO A 749 19.97 -12.76 -28.67
CA PRO A 749 21.37 -13.11 -28.86
C PRO A 749 21.60 -14.22 -29.89
N THR A 750 22.74 -14.17 -30.57
CA THR A 750 23.13 -15.17 -31.58
C THR A 750 22.95 -16.60 -31.06
N GLY A 751 22.13 -17.39 -31.75
CA GLY A 751 21.87 -18.79 -31.41
C GLY A 751 20.65 -19.03 -30.51
N THR A 752 19.98 -17.97 -30.05
CA THR A 752 18.71 -18.04 -29.31
C THR A 752 17.55 -17.57 -30.18
N THR A 753 16.33 -18.01 -29.87
CA THR A 753 15.12 -17.58 -30.58
C THR A 753 14.00 -17.25 -29.61
N CYS A 754 13.12 -16.33 -30.00
CA CYS A 754 11.94 -15.99 -29.21
C CYS A 754 10.98 -17.19 -29.18
N THR A 755 10.94 -17.93 -28.08
CA THR A 755 10.14 -19.16 -27.93
C THR A 755 9.62 -19.32 -26.50
N GLY A 756 8.61 -20.17 -26.28
CA GLY A 756 8.02 -20.46 -24.96
C GLY A 756 6.71 -19.73 -24.66
N THR A 757 6.14 -19.96 -23.47
CA THR A 757 4.92 -19.30 -22.96
C THR A 757 5.11 -19.01 -21.46
N PRO A 758 5.36 -17.75 -21.05
CA PRO A 758 5.52 -16.56 -21.90
C PRO A 758 6.79 -16.61 -22.78
N ALA A 759 6.76 -15.94 -23.92
CA ALA A 759 7.83 -16.00 -24.92
C ALA A 759 9.09 -15.24 -24.45
N LYS A 760 10.24 -15.93 -24.41
CA LYS A 760 11.54 -15.38 -23.99
C LYS A 760 12.63 -15.72 -25.00
N CYS A 761 13.70 -14.92 -25.03
CA CYS A 761 14.89 -15.21 -25.82
C CYS A 761 15.68 -16.38 -25.20
N GLN A 762 15.48 -17.59 -25.70
CA GLN A 762 16.11 -18.81 -25.17
C GLN A 762 16.64 -19.77 -26.23
#